data_AF-A0A348P0H2-F1
#
_entry.id   AF-A0A348P0H2-F1
#
_cell.length_a   1.000
_cell.length_b   1.000
_cell.length_c   1.000
_cell.angle_alpha   90.00
_cell.angle_beta   90.00
_cell.angle_gamma   90.00
#
_symmetry.space_group_name_H-M   'P 1'
#
loop_
_entity.id
_entity.type
_entity.pdbx_description
1 polymer ?
#
loop_
_entity_poly.entity_id
_entity_poly.type
_entity_poly.pdbx_seq_one_letter_code
_entity_poly.pdbx_strand_id
1 'polypeptide(L)'
;MKKILILGVIYFFSTIYAKTHYISNSADFDSTMLTAGDSILFRHGVRYFTHINLFKDTPDNLYFGSFGDTFLPKPVLDGSIYHFDFNAAEWKDSEVIKGVKFYKKSIKGLVEPENIYTGTDALTLAREPDENETVIKGQKNSYAGYFQIDSVDIKQPKKVFYDFDNKSDWTGAEVITKTQQWSYEVMKIKNDRFRYETEENTDDAFKKLNGYFIQRHFSALDSQGEWFYNEQKGILYFSPNKEKCTIYVSSNRNDNNSGFDIRNKKNIRIENIEFRNYKHGLYLENAKNITVKNCSFWNCIYGVLNTKTYLENIKIENNSFRNMKSYGIRLITNNSLINKNDIDSVGLSMSCESKGFNNLNGIEIYGKNNIISRNSVKNTGYCGIRFFNCSGSMVINNNVENTMLLMSDGGGIYTYHSSEGNKLIKGNTVINAYGNAAGSPGKSNGASGIYLDELSMNFKVDSNFVEDCGTGIYLQNSTKDTITNNVTGGNRDYELHFNSAGMILNGGRLNPSNDPAFDPETLSNIPPDYIFDRQNRTIKYKKNNKFVYVEPGGNEINNNRFNPDPNKYTFCFRTWRHINNNIFKDMTGCEDFFKSNVPERAMTAASVYIIGGNVKDMSKKGKNFDNIKNTFDKTKFSFLRKIFIFIGRGQKPDIKQ
;
A
#
# COMPACT_ATOMS: atom_id res chain seq x y z
N MET A 1 -12.21 -74.83 -32.08
CA MET A 1 -13.34 -74.29 -31.30
C MET A 1 -12.88 -73.04 -30.54
N LYS A 2 -13.42 -71.87 -30.89
CA LYS A 2 -13.11 -70.58 -30.28
C LYS A 2 -13.65 -70.54 -28.83
N LYS A 3 -12.82 -70.20 -27.85
CA LYS A 3 -13.27 -69.67 -26.56
C LYS A 3 -13.01 -68.16 -26.56
N ILE A 4 -14.10 -67.40 -26.65
CA ILE A 4 -14.13 -65.96 -26.48
C ILE A 4 -14.12 -65.69 -24.98
N LEU A 5 -13.11 -64.97 -24.48
CA LEU A 5 -13.12 -64.43 -23.13
C LEU A 5 -13.60 -62.97 -23.21
N ILE A 6 -14.83 -62.73 -22.77
CA ILE A 6 -15.38 -61.37 -22.61
C ILE A 6 -14.88 -60.85 -21.27
N LEU A 7 -13.93 -59.91 -21.30
CA LEU A 7 -13.58 -59.08 -20.15
C LEU A 7 -14.58 -57.93 -20.09
N GLY A 8 -15.60 -58.07 -19.23
CA GLY A 8 -16.54 -57.00 -18.91
C GLY A 8 -15.83 -55.90 -18.12
N VAL A 9 -15.66 -54.73 -18.73
CA VAL A 9 -15.30 -53.50 -18.02
C VAL A 9 -16.56 -53.02 -17.29
N ILE A 10 -16.63 -53.26 -15.99
CA ILE A 10 -17.64 -52.66 -15.12
C ILE A 10 -17.23 -51.21 -14.87
N TYR A 11 -17.82 -50.27 -15.59
CA TYR A 11 -17.81 -48.87 -15.20
C TYR A 11 -18.68 -48.70 -13.96
N PHE A 12 -18.07 -48.65 -12.77
CA PHE A 12 -18.74 -48.08 -11.60
C PHE A 12 -18.88 -46.57 -11.81
N PHE A 13 -20.00 -46.14 -12.38
CA PHE A 13 -20.48 -44.77 -12.19
C PHE A 13 -20.90 -44.63 -10.73
N SER A 14 -19.95 -44.31 -9.84
CA SER A 14 -20.32 -43.71 -8.56
C SER A 14 -20.85 -42.31 -8.88
N THR A 15 -22.16 -42.15 -8.80
CA THR A 15 -22.78 -40.82 -8.75
C THR A 15 -22.35 -40.20 -7.43
N ILE A 16 -21.33 -39.32 -7.47
CA ILE A 16 -20.95 -38.50 -6.32
C ILE A 16 -22.08 -37.47 -6.14
N TYR A 17 -22.99 -37.74 -5.22
CA TYR A 17 -24.02 -36.78 -4.83
C TYR A 17 -23.36 -35.69 -4.00
N ALA A 18 -23.34 -34.46 -4.52
CA ALA A 18 -22.99 -33.27 -3.75
C ALA A 18 -23.85 -33.21 -2.48
N LYS A 19 -23.21 -33.10 -1.31
CA LYS A 19 -23.88 -33.01 -0.01
C LYS A 19 -23.97 -31.56 0.44
N THR A 20 -24.96 -31.28 1.28
CA THR A 20 -25.03 -30.02 2.04
C THR A 20 -24.74 -30.31 3.51
N HIS A 21 -23.73 -29.66 4.06
CA HIS A 21 -23.30 -29.77 5.44
C HIS A 21 -23.71 -28.51 6.21
N TYR A 22 -24.47 -28.69 7.30
CA TYR A 22 -24.95 -27.60 8.15
C TYR A 22 -24.11 -27.53 9.43
N ILE A 23 -23.35 -26.46 9.59
CA ILE A 23 -22.40 -26.29 10.69
C ILE A 23 -23.04 -25.40 11.75
N SER A 24 -23.30 -25.94 12.94
CA SER A 24 -23.95 -25.20 14.04
C SER A 24 -23.00 -24.85 15.18
N ASN A 25 -21.87 -25.54 15.28
CA ASN A 25 -20.75 -25.22 16.17
C ASN A 25 -19.39 -25.56 15.50
N SER A 26 -18.27 -25.12 16.09
CA SER A 26 -16.93 -25.33 15.50
C SER A 26 -16.53 -26.80 15.33
N ALA A 27 -17.01 -27.69 16.19
CA ALA A 27 -16.67 -29.11 16.15
C ALA A 27 -17.38 -29.88 15.04
N ASP A 28 -18.41 -29.29 14.41
CA ASP A 28 -19.17 -29.92 13.33
C ASP A 28 -18.44 -29.90 11.98
N PHE A 29 -17.33 -29.17 11.84
CA PHE A 29 -16.60 -29.04 10.58
C PHE A 29 -15.28 -29.83 10.57
N ASP A 30 -15.16 -30.78 9.64
CA ASP A 30 -13.93 -31.48 9.31
C ASP A 30 -13.71 -31.46 7.79
N SER A 31 -12.61 -30.88 7.32
CA SER A 31 -12.29 -30.81 5.89
C SER A 31 -12.10 -32.18 5.22
N THR A 32 -11.79 -33.23 5.99
CA THR A 32 -11.57 -34.59 5.45
C THR A 32 -12.86 -35.27 5.00
N MET A 33 -14.02 -34.77 5.42
CA MET A 33 -15.33 -35.32 5.06
C MET A 33 -15.87 -34.81 3.72
N LEU A 34 -15.20 -33.83 3.12
CA LEU A 34 -15.70 -33.10 1.95
C LEU A 34 -15.57 -33.93 0.66
N THR A 35 -16.59 -33.86 -0.18
CA THR A 35 -16.58 -34.34 -1.56
C THR A 35 -16.76 -33.21 -2.58
N ALA A 36 -16.31 -33.42 -3.81
CA ALA A 36 -16.46 -32.42 -4.86
C ALA A 36 -17.94 -32.12 -5.13
N GLY A 37 -18.30 -30.84 -5.19
CA GLY A 37 -19.68 -30.36 -5.33
C GLY A 37 -20.35 -29.98 -4.01
N ASP A 38 -19.75 -30.30 -2.86
CA ASP A 38 -20.37 -30.06 -1.56
C ASP A 38 -20.60 -28.57 -1.26
N SER A 39 -21.68 -28.33 -0.51
CA SER A 39 -22.05 -27.05 0.09
C SER A 39 -21.87 -27.11 1.61
N ILE A 40 -21.15 -26.15 2.19
CA ILE A 40 -20.88 -26.04 3.62
C ILE A 40 -21.51 -24.73 4.11
N LEU A 41 -22.52 -24.81 4.98
CA LEU A 41 -23.30 -23.66 5.41
C LEU A 41 -23.14 -23.42 6.91
N PHE A 42 -22.71 -22.22 7.29
CA PHE A 42 -22.56 -21.79 8.68
C PHE A 42 -23.82 -21.04 9.17
N ARG A 43 -24.23 -21.29 10.41
CA ARG A 43 -25.48 -20.74 10.97
C ARG A 43 -25.33 -19.25 11.30
N HIS A 44 -26.29 -18.44 10.88
CA HIS A 44 -26.39 -17.04 11.32
C HIS A 44 -26.45 -16.91 12.85
N GLY A 45 -25.85 -15.83 13.36
CA GLY A 45 -25.78 -15.53 14.80
C GLY A 45 -24.73 -16.33 15.58
N VAL A 46 -23.95 -17.21 14.93
CA VAL A 46 -22.94 -18.05 15.60
C VAL A 46 -21.52 -17.56 15.29
N ARG A 47 -20.64 -17.61 16.29
CA ARG A 47 -19.20 -17.36 16.16
C ARG A 47 -18.43 -18.67 16.32
N TYR A 48 -17.56 -18.95 15.35
CA TYR A 48 -16.76 -20.17 15.24
C TYR A 48 -15.28 -19.82 15.34
N PHE A 49 -14.60 -20.35 16.36
CA PHE A 49 -13.15 -20.26 16.48
C PHE A 49 -12.52 -21.41 15.69
N THR A 50 -12.21 -21.19 14.41
CA THR A 50 -11.75 -22.24 13.49
C THR A 50 -10.91 -21.67 12.34
N HIS A 51 -10.23 -22.55 11.63
CA HIS A 51 -9.42 -22.25 10.44
C HIS A 51 -9.75 -23.29 9.37
N ILE A 52 -9.91 -22.87 8.12
CA ILE A 52 -10.27 -23.78 7.02
C ILE A 52 -9.11 -23.93 6.06
N ASN A 53 -8.49 -25.11 6.07
CA ASN A 53 -7.35 -25.46 5.25
C ASN A 53 -7.79 -26.28 4.04
N LEU A 54 -7.72 -25.71 2.84
CA LEU A 54 -8.07 -26.36 1.57
C LEU A 54 -6.80 -26.60 0.75
N PHE A 55 -6.15 -27.73 1.02
CA PHE A 55 -4.90 -28.15 0.40
C PHE A 55 -5.09 -29.31 -0.57
N LYS A 56 -4.00 -29.80 -1.17
CA LYS A 56 -4.01 -30.81 -2.23
C LYS A 56 -5.02 -31.95 -2.01
N ASP A 57 -5.14 -32.48 -0.80
CA ASP A 57 -5.99 -33.64 -0.48
C ASP A 57 -7.49 -33.30 -0.28
N THR A 58 -7.86 -32.03 -0.21
CA THR A 58 -9.27 -31.59 -0.23
C THR A 58 -9.83 -31.54 -1.66
N PRO A 59 -11.13 -31.76 -1.90
CA PRO A 59 -11.69 -31.70 -3.26
C PRO A 59 -11.77 -30.25 -3.81
N ASP A 60 -11.91 -30.15 -5.13
CA ASP A 60 -12.31 -28.91 -5.83
C ASP A 60 -13.85 -28.78 -5.85
N ASN A 61 -14.36 -27.67 -6.43
CA ASN A 61 -15.80 -27.44 -6.63
C ASN A 61 -16.58 -27.38 -5.32
N LEU A 62 -16.21 -26.46 -4.42
CA LEU A 62 -16.84 -26.32 -3.11
C LEU A 62 -17.57 -24.99 -2.98
N TYR A 63 -18.70 -25.00 -2.28
CA TYR A 63 -19.43 -23.80 -1.88
C TYR A 63 -19.43 -23.66 -0.37
N PHE A 64 -19.03 -22.50 0.13
CA PHE A 64 -19.13 -22.10 1.54
C PHE A 64 -20.10 -20.93 1.65
N GLY A 65 -21.09 -21.06 2.53
CA GLY A 65 -22.19 -20.11 2.65
C GLY A 65 -22.72 -19.99 4.07
N SER A 66 -23.90 -19.40 4.20
CA SER A 66 -24.62 -19.29 5.47
C SER A 66 -26.05 -19.82 5.37
N PHE A 67 -26.66 -20.16 6.52
CA PHE A 67 -28.06 -20.57 6.63
C PHE A 67 -28.70 -20.10 7.95
N GLY A 68 -30.02 -20.18 8.05
CA GLY A 68 -30.79 -19.77 9.23
C GLY A 68 -31.42 -18.39 9.08
N ASP A 69 -31.77 -17.78 10.21
CA ASP A 69 -32.45 -16.48 10.27
C ASP A 69 -31.52 -15.34 9.79
N THR A 70 -31.87 -14.72 8.65
CA THR A 70 -31.09 -13.63 8.06
C THR A 70 -31.26 -12.29 8.77
N PHE A 71 -32.18 -12.18 9.73
CA PHE A 71 -32.24 -11.05 10.66
C PHE A 71 -31.12 -11.10 11.70
N LEU A 72 -30.52 -12.27 11.94
CA LEU A 72 -29.33 -12.42 12.77
C LEU A 72 -28.06 -12.08 11.98
N PRO A 73 -26.99 -11.62 12.67
CA PRO A 73 -25.69 -11.35 12.03
C PRO A 73 -25.16 -12.55 11.24
N LYS A 74 -24.29 -12.27 10.24
CA LYS A 74 -23.57 -13.32 9.49
C LYS A 74 -22.81 -14.26 10.45
N PRO A 75 -22.62 -15.54 10.07
CA PRO A 75 -21.69 -16.40 10.81
C PRO A 75 -20.30 -15.77 10.85
N VAL A 76 -19.69 -15.76 12.04
CA VAL A 76 -18.35 -15.21 12.26
C VAL A 76 -17.35 -16.35 12.36
N LEU A 77 -16.38 -16.42 11.46
CA LEU A 77 -15.17 -17.21 11.64
C LEU A 77 -14.12 -16.31 12.33
N ASP A 78 -13.60 -16.73 13.47
CA ASP A 78 -12.72 -15.94 14.32
C ASP A 78 -11.36 -16.61 14.53
N GLY A 79 -10.29 -15.89 14.21
CA GLY A 79 -8.90 -16.31 14.33
C GLY A 79 -8.25 -16.01 15.67
N SER A 80 -8.98 -15.50 16.66
CA SER A 80 -8.42 -15.23 17.98
C SER A 80 -7.87 -16.51 18.61
N ILE A 81 -6.60 -16.47 19.03
CA ILE A 81 -5.93 -17.59 19.69
C ILE A 81 -6.30 -17.71 21.18
N TYR A 82 -6.91 -16.67 21.74
CA TYR A 82 -7.41 -16.64 23.11
C TYR A 82 -8.50 -15.57 23.24
N HIS A 83 -9.49 -15.81 24.10
CA HIS A 83 -10.50 -14.80 24.44
C HIS A 83 -11.02 -15.01 25.87
N PHE A 84 -11.50 -13.94 26.50
CA PHE A 84 -12.10 -13.98 27.84
C PHE A 84 -12.98 -12.75 28.10
N ASP A 85 -14.00 -12.89 28.94
CA ASP A 85 -14.77 -11.75 29.41
C ASP A 85 -14.03 -10.99 30.50
N PHE A 86 -14.10 -9.66 30.43
CA PHE A 86 -13.47 -8.72 31.33
C PHE A 86 -14.53 -7.84 31.98
N ASN A 87 -14.44 -7.66 33.29
CA ASN A 87 -15.25 -6.76 34.10
C ASN A 87 -14.37 -6.04 35.12
N ALA A 88 -14.11 -4.75 34.91
CA ALA A 88 -13.20 -3.93 35.71
C ALA A 88 -13.57 -3.90 37.20
N ALA A 89 -14.86 -3.96 37.55
CA ALA A 89 -15.33 -3.92 38.93
C ALA A 89 -15.03 -5.22 39.71
N GLU A 90 -14.93 -6.34 39.00
CA GLU A 90 -14.71 -7.67 39.58
C GLU A 90 -13.27 -8.15 39.40
N TRP A 91 -12.49 -7.50 38.52
CA TRP A 91 -11.13 -7.90 38.20
C TRP A 91 -10.15 -7.53 39.32
N LYS A 92 -9.58 -8.55 39.96
CA LYS A 92 -8.67 -8.39 41.11
C LYS A 92 -7.22 -8.15 40.70
N ASP A 93 -6.76 -8.83 39.65
CA ASP A 93 -5.37 -8.78 39.24
C ASP A 93 -5.08 -7.52 38.40
N SER A 94 -4.36 -6.58 39.01
CA SER A 94 -3.90 -5.36 38.36
C SER A 94 -2.59 -4.87 38.94
N GLU A 95 -1.98 -3.90 38.27
CA GLU A 95 -0.73 -3.26 38.65
C GLU A 95 -0.76 -1.80 38.18
N VAL A 96 -0.23 -0.89 38.99
CA VAL A 96 -0.07 0.51 38.58
C VAL A 96 1.34 0.67 38.02
N ILE A 97 1.43 0.98 36.72
CA ILE A 97 2.70 1.15 36.00
C ILE A 97 2.70 2.59 35.50
N LYS A 98 3.73 3.36 35.91
CA LYS A 98 3.88 4.79 35.57
C LYS A 98 2.60 5.63 35.79
N GLY A 99 1.81 5.29 36.81
CA GLY A 99 0.58 6.02 37.17
C GLY A 99 -0.70 5.52 36.50
N VAL A 100 -0.60 4.57 35.56
CA VAL A 100 -1.77 3.96 34.90
C VAL A 100 -2.04 2.58 35.46
N LYS A 101 -3.32 2.27 35.69
CA LYS A 101 -3.77 0.94 36.13
C LYS A 101 -3.84 -0.01 34.93
N PHE A 102 -3.02 -1.04 34.94
CA PHE A 102 -3.05 -2.16 34.00
C PHE A 102 -3.61 -3.40 34.67
N TYR A 103 -4.59 -4.03 34.03
CA TYR A 103 -5.09 -5.34 34.43
C TYR A 103 -4.16 -6.43 33.93
N LYS A 104 -4.12 -7.55 34.67
CA LYS A 104 -3.26 -8.70 34.35
C LYS A 104 -4.10 -9.94 34.10
N LYS A 105 -3.65 -10.76 33.15
CA LYS A 105 -4.13 -12.13 32.95
C LYS A 105 -2.94 -13.05 32.69
N SER A 106 -2.79 -14.09 33.51
CA SER A 106 -1.80 -15.14 33.27
C SER A 106 -2.28 -16.03 32.13
N ILE A 107 -1.53 -16.04 31.02
CA ILE A 107 -1.77 -16.84 29.82
C ILE A 107 -0.41 -17.35 29.35
N LYS A 108 -0.15 -18.65 29.48
CA LYS A 108 1.11 -19.25 29.02
C LYS A 108 0.95 -19.75 27.58
N GLY A 109 2.02 -19.65 26.78
CA GLY A 109 2.08 -20.27 25.46
C GLY A 109 1.33 -19.53 24.35
N LEU A 110 0.99 -18.25 24.52
CA LEU A 110 0.56 -17.43 23.38
C LEU A 110 1.72 -17.32 22.38
N VAL A 111 1.46 -17.68 21.13
CA VAL A 111 2.44 -17.61 20.04
C VAL A 111 2.19 -16.34 19.25
N GLU A 112 3.20 -15.46 19.22
CA GLU A 112 3.20 -14.21 18.43
C GLU A 112 1.91 -13.38 18.57
N PRO A 113 1.48 -13.01 19.80
CA PRO A 113 0.31 -12.17 19.96
C PRO A 113 0.54 -10.82 19.28
N GLU A 114 -0.46 -10.39 18.50
CA GLU A 114 -0.30 -9.27 17.56
C GLU A 114 -1.25 -8.12 17.83
N ASN A 115 -2.51 -8.40 18.16
CA ASN A 115 -3.50 -7.38 18.49
C ASN A 115 -4.39 -7.86 19.63
N ILE A 116 -4.81 -6.90 20.45
CA ILE A 116 -5.79 -7.10 21.52
C ILE A 116 -7.00 -6.23 21.20
N TYR A 117 -8.17 -6.86 21.14
CA TYR A 117 -9.43 -6.16 20.89
C TYR A 117 -10.36 -6.25 22.10
N THR A 118 -11.00 -5.13 22.43
CA THR A 118 -12.00 -4.96 23.49
C THR A 118 -13.39 -4.86 22.86
N GLY A 119 -13.97 -6.00 22.53
CA GLY A 119 -15.10 -6.08 21.60
C GLY A 119 -14.66 -5.71 20.18
N THR A 120 -15.03 -4.51 19.72
CA THR A 120 -14.68 -4.00 18.38
C THR A 120 -13.42 -3.13 18.35
N ASP A 121 -12.93 -2.67 19.49
CA ASP A 121 -11.91 -1.60 19.55
C ASP A 121 -10.53 -2.18 19.85
N ALA A 122 -9.53 -1.78 19.07
CA ALA A 122 -8.14 -2.19 19.27
C ALA A 122 -7.49 -1.44 20.45
N LEU A 123 -6.69 -2.14 21.24
CA LEU A 123 -5.72 -1.54 22.15
C LEU A 123 -4.41 -1.25 21.41
N THR A 124 -3.70 -0.20 21.82
CA THR A 124 -2.36 0.13 21.30
C THR A 124 -1.34 -0.82 21.87
N LEU A 125 -0.51 -1.42 21.02
CA LEU A 125 0.65 -2.14 21.52
C LEU A 125 1.62 -1.11 22.12
N ALA A 126 2.00 -1.32 23.39
CA ALA A 126 2.87 -0.43 24.15
C ALA A 126 4.05 0.09 23.32
N ARG A 127 4.19 1.41 23.20
CA ARG A 127 5.18 2.07 22.34
C ARG A 127 5.76 3.36 22.94
N GLU A 128 6.96 3.72 22.50
CA GLU A 128 7.65 4.94 22.96
C GLU A 128 8.39 5.62 21.78
N PRO A 129 8.20 6.93 21.53
CA PRO A 129 7.28 7.82 22.25
C PRO A 129 5.84 7.39 22.07
N ASP A 130 5.08 7.55 23.15
CA ASP A 130 3.64 7.62 23.12
C ASP A 130 3.17 8.67 22.10
N GLU A 131 2.08 8.38 21.41
CA GLU A 131 1.42 9.34 20.54
C GLU A 131 -0.09 9.30 20.76
N ASN A 132 -0.75 10.46 20.62
CA ASN A 132 -2.19 10.54 20.54
C ASN A 132 -2.66 9.96 19.20
N GLU A 133 -2.79 8.65 19.14
CA GLU A 133 -3.25 7.98 17.93
C GLU A 133 -4.70 8.35 17.62
N THR A 134 -4.93 9.12 16.54
CA THR A 134 -6.29 9.50 16.14
C THR A 134 -7.05 8.29 15.59
N VAL A 135 -8.29 8.10 16.04
CA VAL A 135 -9.13 6.98 15.60
C VAL A 135 -9.89 7.36 14.33
N ILE A 136 -9.62 6.67 13.22
CA ILE A 136 -10.39 6.82 11.96
C ILE A 136 -11.62 5.85 11.92
N LYS A 137 -11.91 5.27 13.10
CA LYS A 137 -12.94 4.28 13.51
C LYS A 137 -12.58 2.82 13.24
N GLY A 138 -11.91 2.25 14.25
CA GLY A 138 -11.63 0.82 14.41
C GLY A 138 -10.14 0.48 14.47
N GLN A 139 -9.29 1.33 13.88
CA GLN A 139 -7.84 1.37 14.14
C GLN A 139 -7.43 2.74 14.68
N LYS A 140 -6.45 2.70 15.57
CA LYS A 140 -5.72 3.86 16.04
C LYS A 140 -4.60 4.19 15.04
N ASN A 141 -4.45 5.47 14.71
CA ASN A 141 -3.51 5.95 13.69
C ASN A 141 -2.27 6.58 14.30
N SER A 142 -1.08 6.07 14.01
CA SER A 142 0.19 6.59 14.52
C SER A 142 0.81 7.66 13.58
N TYR A 143 0.14 8.80 13.42
CA TYR A 143 0.60 9.88 12.52
C TYR A 143 1.89 10.59 12.99
N ALA A 144 2.18 10.57 14.30
CA ALA A 144 3.24 11.33 14.94
C ALA A 144 3.90 10.50 16.07
N GLY A 145 4.89 11.07 16.76
CA GLY A 145 5.63 10.41 17.83
C GLY A 145 6.84 9.63 17.30
N TYR A 146 7.96 10.33 17.13
CA TYR A 146 9.23 9.71 16.75
C TYR A 146 10.34 10.29 17.62
N PHE A 147 11.19 9.40 18.14
CA PHE A 147 12.58 9.74 18.37
C PHE A 147 13.28 10.01 17.04
N GLN A 148 14.47 10.60 17.10
CA GLN A 148 15.22 10.98 15.90
C GLN A 148 16.61 10.38 15.91
N ILE A 149 17.04 9.84 14.76
CA ILE A 149 18.40 9.34 14.60
C ILE A 149 19.38 10.51 14.45
N ASP A 150 20.36 10.59 15.34
CA ASP A 150 21.40 11.64 15.34
C ASP A 150 22.54 11.34 14.36
N SER A 151 22.93 10.07 14.28
CA SER A 151 23.99 9.60 13.39
C SER A 151 23.86 8.10 13.08
N VAL A 152 24.59 7.64 12.06
CA VAL A 152 24.55 6.27 11.54
C VAL A 152 25.99 5.76 11.46
N ASP A 153 26.21 4.49 11.79
CA ASP A 153 27.53 3.87 11.68
C ASP A 153 27.95 3.78 10.20
N ILE A 154 29.13 4.31 9.88
CA ILE A 154 29.63 4.39 8.50
C ILE A 154 29.98 3.01 7.93
N LYS A 155 30.40 2.06 8.79
CA LYS A 155 30.78 0.70 8.38
C LYS A 155 29.55 -0.23 8.31
N GLN A 156 28.51 0.05 9.09
CA GLN A 156 27.30 -0.76 9.18
C GLN A 156 26.00 0.08 9.08
N PRO A 157 25.81 0.84 8.00
CA PRO A 157 24.73 1.82 7.90
C PRO A 157 23.33 1.22 7.77
N LYS A 158 23.23 -0.09 7.55
CA LYS A 158 21.97 -0.86 7.52
C LYS A 158 21.69 -1.59 8.83
N LYS A 159 22.51 -1.38 9.87
CA LYS A 159 22.44 -2.17 11.11
C LYS A 159 22.54 -1.32 12.37
N VAL A 160 23.35 -0.27 12.35
CA VAL A 160 23.69 0.49 13.55
C VAL A 160 23.40 1.97 13.36
N PHE A 161 22.67 2.55 14.32
CA PHE A 161 22.44 3.98 14.42
C PHE A 161 22.65 4.47 15.86
N TYR A 162 22.69 5.79 16.04
CA TYR A 162 22.90 6.42 17.33
C TYR A 162 21.84 7.50 17.60
N ASP A 163 21.38 7.54 18.85
CA ASP A 163 20.54 8.58 19.44
C ASP A 163 21.17 8.95 20.80
N PHE A 164 21.72 10.16 20.90
CA PHE A 164 22.50 10.58 22.05
C PHE A 164 21.66 11.04 23.24
N ASP A 165 20.37 11.29 23.02
CA ASP A 165 19.43 11.76 24.03
C ASP A 165 18.68 10.58 24.69
N ASN A 166 18.33 9.55 23.92
CA ASN A 166 17.63 8.36 24.43
C ASN A 166 18.61 7.32 24.99
N LYS A 167 18.69 7.25 26.33
CA LYS A 167 19.61 6.38 27.08
C LYS A 167 18.95 5.16 27.75
N SER A 168 17.66 4.97 27.50
CA SER A 168 16.90 3.85 28.07
C SER A 168 17.36 2.51 27.48
N ASP A 169 17.28 1.43 28.27
CA ASP A 169 17.54 0.07 27.77
C ASP A 169 16.27 -0.47 27.09
N TRP A 170 16.41 -0.74 25.79
CA TRP A 170 15.39 -1.27 24.88
C TRP A 170 15.80 -2.64 24.33
N THR A 171 16.73 -3.33 24.99
CA THR A 171 17.17 -4.66 24.56
C THR A 171 16.01 -5.64 24.49
N GLY A 172 15.82 -6.25 23.32
CA GLY A 172 14.72 -7.19 23.06
C GLY A 172 13.41 -6.53 22.61
N ALA A 173 13.38 -5.21 22.51
CA ALA A 173 12.27 -4.47 21.90
C ALA A 173 12.30 -4.55 20.36
N GLU A 174 11.28 -3.99 19.72
CA GLU A 174 11.25 -3.72 18.29
C GLU A 174 11.43 -2.22 18.02
N VAL A 175 12.27 -1.86 17.05
CA VAL A 175 12.34 -0.52 16.47
C VAL A 175 11.55 -0.47 15.17
N ILE A 176 10.82 0.63 14.98
CA ILE A 176 10.09 0.93 13.76
C ILE A 176 10.61 2.24 13.20
N THR A 177 11.00 2.25 11.93
CA THR A 177 11.57 3.43 11.29
C THR A 177 11.36 3.44 9.79
N LYS A 178 11.19 4.64 9.22
CA LYS A 178 11.13 4.86 7.78
C LYS A 178 12.55 5.01 7.23
N THR A 179 13.05 4.00 6.54
CA THR A 179 14.34 4.06 5.84
C THR A 179 14.22 4.82 4.50
N GLN A 180 13.01 4.85 3.93
CA GLN A 180 12.61 5.70 2.80
C GLN A 180 11.24 6.35 3.04
N GLN A 181 10.84 7.26 2.16
CA GLN A 181 9.53 7.93 2.25
C GLN A 181 8.34 6.98 1.98
N TRP A 182 8.57 5.89 1.24
CA TRP A 182 7.57 4.90 0.83
C TRP A 182 7.72 3.54 1.54
N SER A 183 8.78 3.32 2.32
CA SER A 183 9.06 2.05 2.99
C SER A 183 9.46 2.25 4.45
N TYR A 184 9.21 1.22 5.26
CA TYR A 184 9.55 1.20 6.68
C TYR A 184 10.03 -0.19 7.11
N GLU A 185 10.74 -0.22 8.22
CA GLU A 185 11.33 -1.42 8.82
C GLU A 185 10.69 -1.66 10.20
N VAL A 186 10.52 -2.93 10.56
CA VAL A 186 10.20 -3.39 11.92
C VAL A 186 11.25 -4.42 12.31
N MET A 187 12.11 -4.08 13.27
CA MET A 187 13.32 -4.86 13.57
C MET A 187 13.50 -5.05 15.07
N LYS A 188 13.89 -6.25 15.49
CA LYS A 188 14.38 -6.46 16.86
C LYS A 188 15.69 -5.72 17.08
N ILE A 189 15.86 -5.15 18.27
CA ILE A 189 17.03 -4.36 18.62
C ILE A 189 17.70 -4.79 19.92
N LYS A 190 18.98 -4.42 19.99
CA LYS A 190 19.77 -4.32 21.22
C LYS A 190 20.37 -2.92 21.25
N ASN A 191 20.50 -2.34 22.43
CA ASN A 191 21.22 -1.07 22.57
C ASN A 191 22.18 -1.07 23.75
N ASP A 192 23.28 -0.32 23.61
CA ASP A 192 24.18 0.04 24.70
C ASP A 192 24.17 1.57 24.78
N ARG A 193 23.42 2.08 25.76
CA ARG A 193 23.17 3.51 25.96
C ARG A 193 22.61 4.14 24.67
N PHE A 194 23.42 4.92 23.97
CA PHE A 194 23.05 5.69 22.79
C PHE A 194 23.24 4.92 21.46
N ARG A 195 23.85 3.73 21.48
CA ARG A 195 24.10 2.91 20.28
C ARG A 195 23.02 1.86 20.14
N TYR A 196 22.28 1.90 19.04
CA TYR A 196 21.23 0.94 18.71
C TYR A 196 21.71 0.03 17.56
N GLU A 197 21.49 -1.27 17.71
CA GLU A 197 21.84 -2.28 16.71
C GLU A 197 20.65 -3.20 16.46
N THR A 198 20.25 -3.31 15.19
CA THR A 198 19.23 -4.27 14.76
C THR A 198 19.82 -5.68 14.65
N GLU A 199 19.03 -6.71 14.94
CA GLU A 199 19.50 -8.10 14.85
C GLU A 199 19.86 -8.51 13.41
N GLU A 200 19.20 -7.92 12.43
CA GLU A 200 19.46 -8.12 11.00
C GLU A 200 19.68 -6.78 10.29
N ASN A 201 20.19 -6.82 9.06
CA ASN A 201 20.28 -5.62 8.21
C ASN A 201 18.88 -5.19 7.74
N THR A 202 18.65 -3.87 7.75
CA THR A 202 17.54 -3.22 7.03
C THR A 202 17.71 -3.32 5.52
N ASP A 203 16.63 -3.14 4.77
CA ASP A 203 16.67 -3.16 3.30
C ASP A 203 17.36 -1.92 2.76
N ASP A 204 17.01 -0.75 3.30
CA ASP A 204 17.63 0.53 3.02
C ASP A 204 18.41 1.04 4.24
N ALA A 205 19.52 1.75 4.01
CA ALA A 205 20.33 2.29 5.10
C ALA A 205 19.55 3.27 5.98
N PHE A 206 19.86 3.28 7.28
CA PHE A 206 19.46 4.37 8.16
C PHE A 206 20.03 5.69 7.65
N LYS A 207 19.35 6.78 7.96
CA LYS A 207 19.81 8.13 7.68
C LYS A 207 19.65 8.99 8.92
N LYS A 208 20.54 9.96 9.05
CA LYS A 208 20.37 11.04 10.02
C LYS A 208 18.99 11.69 9.81
N LEU A 209 18.33 12.03 10.90
CA LEU A 209 16.98 12.59 10.96
C LEU A 209 15.84 11.63 10.60
N ASN A 210 16.10 10.35 10.28
CA ASN A 210 15.03 9.35 10.27
C ASN A 210 14.35 9.33 11.65
N GLY A 211 13.03 9.29 11.65
CA GLY A 211 12.25 9.07 12.84
C GLY A 211 12.19 7.59 13.17
N TYR A 212 12.15 7.26 14.46
CA TYR A 212 11.88 5.91 14.93
C TYR A 212 11.02 5.92 16.18
N PHE A 213 10.35 4.80 16.46
CA PHE A 213 9.73 4.52 17.76
C PHE A 213 10.02 3.08 18.17
N ILE A 214 9.90 2.82 19.46
CA ILE A 214 10.10 1.51 20.08
C ILE A 214 8.75 0.90 20.42
N GLN A 215 8.60 -0.42 20.30
CA GLN A 215 7.45 -1.17 20.78
C GLN A 215 7.86 -2.54 21.35
N ARG A 216 6.88 -3.31 21.86
CA ARG A 216 7.10 -4.65 22.45
C ARG A 216 8.12 -4.67 23.58
N HIS A 217 8.10 -3.65 24.42
CA HIS A 217 8.94 -3.61 25.62
C HIS A 217 8.12 -3.18 26.83
N PHE A 218 8.31 -3.83 27.98
CA PHE A 218 7.55 -3.52 29.19
C PHE A 218 7.74 -2.07 29.65
N SER A 219 8.92 -1.50 29.43
CA SER A 219 9.19 -0.09 29.78
C SER A 219 8.40 0.92 28.96
N ALA A 220 7.85 0.52 27.81
CA ALA A 220 6.98 1.37 26.97
C ALA A 220 5.49 1.27 27.36
N LEU A 221 5.14 0.53 28.43
CA LEU A 221 3.77 0.39 28.89
C LEU A 221 3.46 1.49 29.93
N ASP A 222 2.72 2.52 29.55
CA ASP A 222 2.50 3.68 30.41
C ASP A 222 1.25 4.51 30.15
N SER A 223 0.48 4.19 29.11
CA SER A 223 -0.73 4.92 28.77
C SER A 223 -2.00 4.08 28.86
N GLN A 224 -3.13 4.74 29.15
CA GLN A 224 -4.44 4.10 29.10
C GLN A 224 -4.77 3.70 27.65
N GLY A 225 -5.34 2.52 27.46
CA GLY A 225 -5.62 1.97 26.13
C GLY A 225 -4.47 1.15 25.55
N GLU A 226 -3.39 0.95 26.29
CA GLU A 226 -2.26 0.13 25.88
C GLU A 226 -2.33 -1.32 26.37
N TRP A 227 -1.53 -2.18 25.74
CA TRP A 227 -1.29 -3.55 26.17
C TRP A 227 0.16 -3.99 25.92
N PHE A 228 0.59 -5.00 26.67
CA PHE A 228 1.88 -5.68 26.50
C PHE A 228 1.77 -7.13 26.96
N TYR A 229 2.36 -8.07 26.22
CA TYR A 229 2.47 -9.47 26.64
C TYR A 229 3.91 -9.79 27.04
N ASN A 230 4.09 -10.14 28.31
CA ASN A 230 5.37 -10.62 28.82
C ASN A 230 5.48 -12.12 28.58
N GLU A 231 6.18 -12.51 27.51
CA GLU A 231 6.35 -13.92 27.11
C GLU A 231 7.03 -14.76 28.20
N GLN A 232 8.06 -14.22 28.86
CA GLN A 232 8.82 -14.93 29.90
C GLN A 232 7.96 -15.27 31.12
N LYS A 233 7.07 -14.34 31.52
CA LYS A 233 6.15 -14.53 32.64
C LYS A 233 4.84 -15.20 32.23
N GLY A 234 4.49 -15.20 30.94
CA GLY A 234 3.18 -15.59 30.44
C GLY A 234 2.07 -14.69 30.99
N ILE A 235 2.27 -13.37 30.97
CA ILE A 235 1.30 -12.40 31.51
C ILE A 235 0.95 -11.37 30.45
N LEU A 236 -0.34 -11.24 30.17
CA LEU A 236 -0.90 -10.13 29.39
C LEU A 236 -1.25 -8.98 30.34
N TYR A 237 -0.66 -7.81 30.08
CA TYR A 237 -0.99 -6.52 30.69
C TYR A 237 -1.86 -5.74 29.71
N PHE A 238 -2.96 -5.15 30.18
CA PHE A 238 -3.88 -4.39 29.32
C PHE A 238 -4.64 -3.34 30.13
N SER A 239 -4.89 -2.17 29.55
CA SER A 239 -5.68 -1.10 30.17
C SER A 239 -6.81 -0.68 29.22
N PRO A 240 -7.96 -1.36 29.23
CA PRO A 240 -9.03 -1.06 28.30
C PRO A 240 -9.81 0.19 28.74
N ASN A 241 -10.37 0.92 27.78
CA ASN A 241 -11.24 2.07 28.03
C ASN A 241 -12.69 1.68 28.38
N LYS A 242 -12.98 0.39 28.46
CA LYS A 242 -14.31 -0.17 28.73
C LYS A 242 -14.32 -0.90 30.07
N GLU A 243 -15.38 -0.69 30.85
CA GLU A 243 -15.56 -1.39 32.12
C GLU A 243 -15.90 -2.87 31.92
N LYS A 244 -16.73 -3.20 30.92
CA LYS A 244 -17.13 -4.58 30.60
C LYS A 244 -17.01 -4.86 29.10
N CYS A 245 -16.28 -5.91 28.73
CA CYS A 245 -16.14 -6.35 27.35
C CYS A 245 -15.56 -7.77 27.26
N THR A 246 -15.65 -8.39 26.08
CA THR A 246 -14.83 -9.56 25.74
C THR A 246 -13.50 -9.10 25.15
N ILE A 247 -12.41 -9.66 25.66
CA ILE A 247 -11.06 -9.48 25.13
C ILE A 247 -10.78 -10.57 24.11
N TYR A 248 -10.31 -10.20 22.92
CA TYR A 248 -9.83 -11.13 21.88
C TYR A 248 -8.34 -10.90 21.62
N VAL A 249 -7.58 -11.98 21.56
CA VAL A 249 -6.14 -11.98 21.26
C VAL A 249 -5.91 -12.58 19.88
N SER A 250 -5.43 -11.79 18.91
CA SER A 250 -5.02 -12.28 17.59
C SER A 250 -3.52 -12.63 17.56
N SER A 251 -3.11 -13.44 16.59
CA SER A 251 -1.72 -13.85 16.39
C SER A 251 -1.18 -13.40 15.03
N ASN A 252 0.14 -13.22 14.90
CA ASN A 252 0.85 -13.07 13.62
C ASN A 252 1.49 -14.37 13.11
N ARG A 253 1.18 -15.53 13.73
CA ARG A 253 1.69 -16.83 13.25
C ARG A 253 1.25 -17.12 11.81
N ASN A 254 2.10 -17.81 11.05
CA ASN A 254 1.85 -18.14 9.64
C ASN A 254 0.98 -19.38 9.45
N ASP A 255 0.97 -20.31 10.40
CA ASP A 255 0.26 -21.57 10.36
C ASP A 255 -1.09 -21.47 11.07
N ASN A 256 -2.12 -22.12 10.53
CA ASN A 256 -3.47 -22.17 11.14
C ASN A 256 -3.94 -20.79 11.63
N ASN A 257 -3.79 -19.76 10.78
CA ASN A 257 -4.17 -18.39 11.11
C ASN A 257 -4.76 -17.68 9.89
N SER A 258 -5.41 -18.48 9.06
CA SER A 258 -6.21 -18.03 7.94
C SER A 258 -7.68 -18.40 8.21
N GLY A 259 -8.62 -17.55 7.81
CA GLY A 259 -10.02 -17.95 7.75
C GLY A 259 -10.19 -19.07 6.72
N PHE A 260 -9.70 -18.83 5.51
CA PHE A 260 -9.44 -19.87 4.51
C PHE A 260 -8.00 -19.81 4.00
N ASP A 261 -7.31 -20.95 4.00
CA ASP A 261 -6.04 -21.15 3.31
C ASP A 261 -6.28 -22.06 2.09
N ILE A 262 -6.30 -21.49 0.89
CA ILE A 262 -6.67 -22.17 -0.35
C ILE A 262 -5.44 -22.34 -1.22
N ARG A 263 -4.94 -23.59 -1.31
CA ARG A 263 -3.73 -23.91 -2.07
C ARG A 263 -3.94 -25.03 -3.08
N ASN A 264 -3.57 -24.76 -4.34
CA ASN A 264 -3.69 -25.74 -5.43
C ASN A 264 -5.15 -26.20 -5.63
N LYS A 265 -6.07 -25.24 -5.69
CA LYS A 265 -7.52 -25.49 -5.80
C LYS A 265 -8.20 -24.69 -6.89
N LYS A 266 -9.35 -25.19 -7.32
CA LYS A 266 -10.22 -24.48 -8.26
C LYS A 266 -11.70 -24.57 -7.93
N ASN A 267 -12.44 -23.61 -8.47
CA ASN A 267 -13.90 -23.56 -8.43
C ASN A 267 -14.45 -23.52 -7.00
N ILE A 268 -13.90 -22.64 -6.16
CA ILE A 268 -14.38 -22.46 -4.78
C ILE A 268 -15.16 -21.15 -4.70
N ARG A 269 -16.33 -21.20 -4.05
CA ARG A 269 -17.17 -20.04 -3.79
C ARG A 269 -17.35 -19.86 -2.29
N ILE A 270 -17.14 -18.65 -1.78
CA ILE A 270 -17.29 -18.28 -0.37
C ILE A 270 -18.22 -17.08 -0.31
N GLU A 271 -19.38 -17.24 0.34
CA GLU A 271 -20.41 -16.21 0.36
C GLU A 271 -21.01 -15.98 1.75
N ASN A 272 -21.38 -14.73 2.06
CA ASN A 272 -22.14 -14.36 3.27
C ASN A 272 -21.50 -14.76 4.62
N ILE A 273 -20.16 -14.77 4.69
CA ILE A 273 -19.40 -15.09 5.93
C ILE A 273 -18.65 -13.86 6.42
N GLU A 274 -18.48 -13.74 7.74
CA GLU A 274 -17.62 -12.75 8.37
C GLU A 274 -16.33 -13.38 8.90
N PHE A 275 -15.19 -12.74 8.65
CA PHE A 275 -13.86 -13.13 9.10
C PHE A 275 -13.34 -12.11 10.11
N ARG A 276 -12.91 -12.56 11.29
CA ARG A 276 -12.36 -11.71 12.36
C ARG A 276 -11.01 -12.20 12.86
N ASN A 277 -10.14 -11.25 13.22
CA ASN A 277 -8.94 -11.48 14.04
C ASN A 277 -7.94 -12.50 13.47
N TYR A 278 -7.94 -12.75 12.16
CA TYR A 278 -6.96 -13.63 11.51
C TYR A 278 -5.70 -12.87 11.11
N LYS A 279 -4.58 -13.58 10.95
CA LYS A 279 -3.48 -13.05 10.12
C LYS A 279 -3.96 -12.85 8.70
N HIS A 280 -4.55 -13.87 8.09
CA HIS A 280 -5.14 -13.76 6.74
C HIS A 280 -6.65 -14.01 6.83
N GLY A 281 -7.48 -13.07 6.39
CA GLY A 281 -8.88 -13.40 6.15
C GLY A 281 -8.97 -14.59 5.19
N LEU A 282 -8.38 -14.40 4.00
CA LEU A 282 -8.16 -15.44 3.00
C LEU A 282 -6.69 -15.42 2.53
N TYR A 283 -6.06 -16.59 2.47
CA TYR A 283 -4.77 -16.80 1.80
C TYR A 283 -4.96 -17.67 0.56
N LEU A 284 -4.44 -17.23 -0.60
CA LEU A 284 -4.59 -17.92 -1.87
C LEU A 284 -3.23 -18.26 -2.48
N GLU A 285 -3.06 -19.49 -2.94
CA GLU A 285 -1.84 -19.94 -3.64
C GLU A 285 -2.18 -20.94 -4.74
N ASN A 286 -1.69 -20.71 -5.97
CA ASN A 286 -1.94 -21.55 -7.13
C ASN A 286 -3.43 -21.93 -7.28
N ALA A 287 -4.30 -20.94 -7.17
CA ALA A 287 -5.75 -21.11 -7.17
C ALA A 287 -6.41 -20.47 -8.40
N LYS A 288 -7.51 -21.07 -8.86
CA LYS A 288 -8.23 -20.62 -10.06
C LYS A 288 -9.75 -20.64 -9.87
N ASN A 289 -10.48 -19.70 -10.48
CA ASN A 289 -11.94 -19.65 -10.43
C ASN A 289 -12.45 -19.58 -8.97
N ILE A 290 -11.92 -18.64 -8.18
CA ILE A 290 -12.32 -18.43 -6.78
C ILE A 290 -13.25 -17.23 -6.72
N THR A 291 -14.40 -17.36 -6.07
CA THR A 291 -15.34 -16.26 -5.83
C THR A 291 -15.52 -16.03 -4.34
N VAL A 292 -15.35 -14.77 -3.92
CA VAL A 292 -15.57 -14.30 -2.55
C VAL A 292 -16.57 -13.17 -2.62
N LYS A 293 -17.77 -13.38 -2.08
CA LYS A 293 -18.88 -12.45 -2.30
C LYS A 293 -19.72 -12.20 -1.06
N ASN A 294 -20.13 -10.94 -0.85
CA ASN A 294 -20.97 -10.56 0.29
C ASN A 294 -20.34 -10.93 1.65
N CYS A 295 -19.02 -11.06 1.73
CA CYS A 295 -18.31 -11.35 2.97
C CYS A 295 -17.90 -10.07 3.70
N SER A 296 -17.51 -10.21 4.95
CA SER A 296 -17.02 -9.09 5.77
C SER A 296 -15.72 -9.50 6.45
N PHE A 297 -14.72 -8.64 6.41
CA PHE A 297 -13.38 -8.87 6.97
C PHE A 297 -13.10 -7.78 7.97
N TRP A 298 -12.81 -8.17 9.21
CA TRP A 298 -12.55 -7.24 10.30
C TRP A 298 -11.29 -7.62 11.05
N ASN A 299 -10.48 -6.63 11.39
CA ASN A 299 -9.39 -6.78 12.36
C ASN A 299 -8.35 -7.84 11.96
N CYS A 300 -8.19 -8.10 10.66
CA CYS A 300 -7.18 -9.02 10.16
C CYS A 300 -5.85 -8.28 9.93
N ILE A 301 -4.74 -9.01 9.88
CA ILE A 301 -3.48 -8.41 9.40
C ILE A 301 -3.59 -8.15 7.90
N TYR A 302 -4.04 -9.15 7.15
CA TYR A 302 -4.29 -9.09 5.72
C TYR A 302 -5.74 -9.52 5.44
N GLY A 303 -6.48 -8.78 4.61
CA GLY A 303 -7.83 -9.16 4.19
C GLY A 303 -7.81 -10.38 3.26
N VAL A 304 -7.35 -10.20 2.01
CA VAL A 304 -7.05 -11.28 1.06
C VAL A 304 -5.62 -11.16 0.60
N LEU A 305 -4.83 -12.24 0.73
CA LEU A 305 -3.41 -12.24 0.41
C LEU A 305 -3.01 -13.34 -0.58
N ASN A 306 -2.25 -12.93 -1.59
CA ASN A 306 -1.41 -13.78 -2.41
C ASN A 306 -0.12 -13.02 -2.78
N THR A 307 1.02 -13.67 -2.57
CA THR A 307 2.35 -13.06 -2.81
C THR A 307 3.28 -13.92 -3.66
N LYS A 308 2.91 -15.17 -3.98
CA LYS A 308 3.85 -16.16 -4.52
C LYS A 308 3.55 -16.63 -5.94
N THR A 309 2.28 -16.74 -6.32
CA THR A 309 1.86 -17.48 -7.52
C THR A 309 0.79 -16.72 -8.29
N TYR A 310 0.81 -16.84 -9.62
CA TYR A 310 -0.25 -16.28 -10.47
C TYR A 310 -1.55 -17.05 -10.27
N LEU A 311 -2.56 -16.34 -9.81
CA LEU A 311 -3.94 -16.79 -9.74
C LEU A 311 -4.68 -16.46 -11.04
N GLU A 312 -5.80 -17.12 -11.28
CA GLU A 312 -6.57 -16.94 -12.52
C GLU A 312 -8.07 -16.87 -12.23
N ASN A 313 -8.76 -15.87 -12.79
CA ASN A 313 -10.22 -15.72 -12.67
C ASN A 313 -10.70 -15.70 -11.20
N ILE A 314 -10.16 -14.75 -10.44
CA ILE A 314 -10.54 -14.48 -9.06
C ILE A 314 -11.58 -13.37 -9.03
N LYS A 315 -12.65 -13.57 -8.28
CA LYS A 315 -13.74 -12.60 -8.11
C LYS A 315 -13.87 -12.22 -6.65
N ILE A 316 -13.54 -10.98 -6.32
CA ILE A 316 -13.73 -10.41 -4.98
C ILE A 316 -14.81 -9.34 -5.12
N GLU A 317 -16.05 -9.67 -4.76
CA GLU A 317 -17.22 -8.86 -5.09
C GLU A 317 -18.12 -8.51 -3.90
N ASN A 318 -18.51 -7.24 -3.77
CA ASN A 318 -19.48 -6.80 -2.75
C ASN A 318 -19.08 -7.18 -1.31
N ASN A 319 -17.78 -7.12 -0.98
CA ASN A 319 -17.28 -7.40 0.36
C ASN A 319 -16.98 -6.11 1.13
N SER A 320 -16.94 -6.21 2.47
CA SER A 320 -16.49 -5.13 3.34
C SER A 320 -15.18 -5.52 4.02
N PHE A 321 -14.18 -4.63 4.01
CA PHE A 321 -12.90 -4.78 4.70
C PHE A 321 -12.71 -3.62 5.66
N ARG A 322 -12.47 -3.92 6.94
CA ARG A 322 -12.33 -2.95 8.02
C ARG A 322 -11.17 -3.28 8.93
N ASN A 323 -10.32 -2.31 9.20
CA ASN A 323 -9.23 -2.43 10.17
C ASN A 323 -8.23 -3.52 9.76
N MET A 324 -7.67 -3.41 8.56
CA MET A 324 -6.58 -4.28 8.13
C MET A 324 -5.25 -3.70 8.61
N LYS A 325 -4.40 -4.49 9.27
CA LYS A 325 -3.09 -3.98 9.74
C LYS A 325 -2.10 -3.74 8.60
N SER A 326 -2.26 -4.47 7.50
CA SER A 326 -1.48 -4.35 6.26
C SER A 326 -2.44 -4.24 5.07
N TYR A 327 -2.38 -5.12 4.06
CA TYR A 327 -3.19 -5.02 2.85
C TYR A 327 -4.68 -5.31 3.08
N GLY A 328 -5.54 -4.55 2.41
CA GLY A 328 -6.93 -4.93 2.20
C GLY A 328 -7.03 -6.14 1.27
N ILE A 329 -6.61 -5.96 0.02
CA ILE A 329 -6.53 -7.02 -0.98
C ILE A 329 -5.17 -6.92 -1.67
N ARG A 330 -4.37 -7.99 -1.65
CA ARG A 330 -3.17 -8.12 -2.48
C ARG A 330 -3.18 -9.42 -3.26
N LEU A 331 -3.17 -9.36 -4.59
CA LEU A 331 -3.17 -10.55 -5.46
C LEU A 331 -2.16 -10.42 -6.61
N ILE A 332 -1.51 -11.54 -6.95
CA ILE A 332 -0.86 -11.75 -8.24
C ILE A 332 -1.84 -12.57 -9.09
N THR A 333 -2.50 -11.94 -10.06
CA THR A 333 -3.61 -12.57 -10.78
C THR A 333 -3.83 -12.04 -12.19
N ASN A 334 -4.40 -12.87 -13.07
CA ASN A 334 -4.92 -12.43 -14.36
C ASN A 334 -6.42 -12.72 -14.50
N ASN A 335 -7.06 -11.96 -15.38
CA ASN A 335 -8.47 -12.13 -15.77
C ASN A 335 -9.43 -12.09 -14.56
N SER A 336 -9.11 -11.25 -13.57
CA SER A 336 -9.83 -11.17 -12.29
C SER A 336 -10.64 -9.90 -12.12
N LEU A 337 -11.65 -9.97 -11.27
CA LEU A 337 -12.60 -8.90 -10.99
C LEU A 337 -12.60 -8.55 -9.51
N ILE A 338 -12.22 -7.30 -9.19
CA ILE A 338 -12.26 -6.74 -7.84
C ILE A 338 -13.29 -5.62 -7.89
N ASN A 339 -14.52 -5.91 -7.44
CA ASN A 339 -15.67 -5.08 -7.78
C ASN A 339 -16.62 -4.82 -6.61
N LYS A 340 -17.06 -3.56 -6.46
CA LYS A 340 -18.04 -3.16 -5.44
C LYS A 340 -17.63 -3.48 -4.01
N ASN A 341 -16.34 -3.54 -3.71
CA ASN A 341 -15.89 -3.73 -2.33
C ASN A 341 -15.81 -2.37 -1.62
N ASP A 342 -16.03 -2.40 -0.32
CA ASP A 342 -15.89 -1.25 0.55
C ASP A 342 -14.74 -1.52 1.52
N ILE A 343 -13.64 -0.80 1.36
CA ILE A 343 -12.36 -1.02 2.04
C ILE A 343 -12.04 0.24 2.83
N ASP A 344 -11.90 0.11 4.14
CA ASP A 344 -11.69 1.24 5.04
C ASP A 344 -10.72 0.86 6.16
N SER A 345 -9.83 1.80 6.51
CA SER A 345 -8.90 1.70 7.63
C SER A 345 -7.91 0.55 7.43
N VAL A 346 -6.98 0.79 6.52
CA VAL A 346 -6.01 -0.19 6.05
C VAL A 346 -4.60 0.34 6.26
N GLY A 347 -3.79 -0.39 7.04
CA GLY A 347 -2.40 -0.04 7.30
C GLY A 347 -2.24 1.27 8.07
N LEU A 348 -3.12 1.55 9.04
CA LEU A 348 -3.06 2.79 9.85
C LEU A 348 -2.09 2.69 11.04
N SER A 349 -1.30 1.63 11.13
CA SER A 349 -0.19 1.53 12.09
C SER A 349 1.01 0.85 11.42
N MET A 350 2.20 1.44 11.52
CA MET A 350 3.46 0.89 11.00
C MET A 350 4.03 -0.22 11.92
N SER A 351 3.18 -0.95 12.63
CA SER A 351 3.57 -1.97 13.62
C SER A 351 3.40 -3.41 13.11
N CYS A 352 3.01 -3.61 11.85
CA CYS A 352 2.99 -4.95 11.23
C CYS A 352 4.32 -5.27 10.55
N GLU A 353 4.61 -6.58 10.46
CA GLU A 353 5.81 -7.15 9.82
C GLU A 353 6.18 -6.42 8.51
N SER A 354 7.34 -5.75 8.50
CA SER A 354 7.89 -5.10 7.32
C SER A 354 9.41 -5.07 7.38
N LYS A 355 10.03 -5.31 6.22
CA LYS A 355 11.46 -5.17 5.97
C LYS A 355 11.61 -4.48 4.62
N GLY A 356 11.52 -3.15 4.62
CA GLY A 356 11.51 -2.33 3.40
C GLY A 356 10.26 -2.47 2.53
N PHE A 357 9.15 -3.03 3.04
CA PHE A 357 7.95 -3.27 2.24
C PHE A 357 6.94 -2.12 2.30
N ASN A 358 6.28 -1.85 1.18
CA ASN A 358 5.22 -0.85 1.07
C ASN A 358 3.85 -1.54 1.26
N ASN A 359 3.57 -2.08 2.44
CA ASN A 359 2.47 -3.04 2.67
C ASN A 359 1.16 -2.44 3.24
N LEU A 360 0.98 -1.11 3.15
CA LEU A 360 -0.15 -0.39 3.76
C LEU A 360 -1.21 0.04 2.73
N ASN A 361 -1.48 -0.81 1.73
CA ASN A 361 -2.34 -0.46 0.59
C ASN A 361 -3.76 -1.04 0.71
N GLY A 362 -4.75 -0.26 0.25
CA GLY A 362 -6.13 -0.73 0.15
C GLY A 362 -6.27 -1.93 -0.80
N ILE A 363 -5.93 -1.73 -2.07
CA ILE A 363 -5.93 -2.76 -3.12
C ILE A 363 -4.58 -2.76 -3.82
N GLU A 364 -4.00 -3.94 -4.02
CA GLU A 364 -2.80 -4.11 -4.83
C GLU A 364 -2.89 -5.34 -5.75
N ILE A 365 -2.81 -5.10 -7.06
CA ILE A 365 -2.95 -6.16 -8.07
C ILE A 365 -1.75 -6.22 -9.02
N TYR A 366 -1.15 -7.40 -9.15
CA TYR A 366 -0.13 -7.68 -10.16
C TYR A 366 -0.69 -8.61 -11.22
N GLY A 367 -0.57 -8.25 -12.51
CA GLY A 367 -0.96 -9.11 -13.62
C GLY A 367 -1.99 -8.49 -14.55
N LYS A 368 -2.41 -9.25 -15.56
CA LYS A 368 -3.03 -8.76 -16.80
C LYS A 368 -4.55 -8.94 -16.82
N ASN A 369 -5.21 -8.11 -17.64
CA ASN A 369 -6.65 -8.19 -17.91
C ASN A 369 -7.52 -8.16 -16.64
N ASN A 370 -7.07 -7.45 -15.60
CA ASN A 370 -7.83 -7.34 -14.35
C ASN A 370 -8.75 -6.12 -14.41
N ILE A 371 -9.91 -6.23 -13.79
CA ILE A 371 -10.87 -5.13 -13.66
C ILE A 371 -11.01 -4.80 -12.18
N ILE A 372 -10.58 -3.59 -11.80
CA ILE A 372 -10.73 -3.03 -10.45
C ILE A 372 -11.77 -1.93 -10.56
N SER A 373 -13.03 -2.21 -10.18
CA SER A 373 -14.14 -1.31 -10.47
C SER A 373 -15.12 -1.08 -9.33
N ARG A 374 -15.64 0.16 -9.23
CA ARG A 374 -16.73 0.50 -8.31
C ARG A 374 -16.42 0.21 -6.84
N ASN A 375 -15.15 0.17 -6.45
CA ASN A 375 -14.76 0.01 -5.05
C ASN A 375 -14.77 1.37 -4.34
N SER A 376 -15.10 1.37 -3.06
CA SER A 376 -14.84 2.47 -2.13
C SER A 376 -13.58 2.10 -1.35
N VAL A 377 -12.52 2.89 -1.46
CA VAL A 377 -11.25 2.69 -0.75
C VAL A 377 -10.94 3.94 0.05
N LYS A 378 -10.99 3.82 1.38
CA LYS A 378 -10.85 4.95 2.30
C LYS A 378 -9.78 4.68 3.35
N ASN A 379 -9.13 5.73 3.80
CA ASN A 379 -8.29 5.71 5.00
C ASN A 379 -7.18 4.65 4.91
N THR A 380 -6.21 4.87 4.00
CA THR A 380 -5.08 3.96 3.79
C THR A 380 -3.75 4.57 4.21
N GLY A 381 -2.89 3.79 4.87
CA GLY A 381 -1.55 4.21 5.29
C GLY A 381 -0.64 4.60 4.13
N TYR A 382 -0.74 3.88 3.01
CA TYR A 382 -0.05 4.19 1.76
C TYR A 382 -1.07 4.36 0.61
N CYS A 383 -0.91 3.69 -0.52
CA CYS A 383 -1.75 3.93 -1.69
C CYS A 383 -3.16 3.35 -1.53
N GLY A 384 -4.15 3.98 -2.17
CA GLY A 384 -5.49 3.43 -2.26
C GLY A 384 -5.52 2.19 -3.14
N ILE A 385 -5.16 2.36 -4.42
CA ILE A 385 -5.12 1.30 -5.43
C ILE A 385 -3.74 1.30 -6.10
N ARG A 386 -3.01 0.19 -5.98
CA ARG A 386 -1.79 -0.10 -6.73
C ARG A 386 -2.03 -1.20 -7.75
N PHE A 387 -1.49 -1.03 -8.95
CA PHE A 387 -1.62 -2.06 -9.96
C PHE A 387 -0.43 -2.09 -10.92
N PHE A 388 0.11 -3.29 -11.17
CA PHE A 388 1.38 -3.50 -11.87
C PHE A 388 1.32 -4.65 -12.85
N ASN A 389 2.26 -4.67 -13.81
CA ASN A 389 2.30 -5.67 -14.89
C ASN A 389 0.92 -5.83 -15.57
N CYS A 390 0.28 -4.68 -15.77
CA CYS A 390 -1.17 -4.57 -15.85
C CYS A 390 -1.72 -4.43 -17.28
N SER A 391 -1.03 -4.99 -18.28
CA SER A 391 -1.51 -5.00 -19.67
C SER A 391 -2.98 -5.46 -19.76
N GLY A 392 -3.81 -4.70 -20.46
CA GLY A 392 -5.24 -4.98 -20.61
C GLY A 392 -6.10 -4.72 -19.37
N SER A 393 -5.51 -4.22 -18.27
CA SER A 393 -6.23 -3.99 -17.02
C SER A 393 -6.89 -2.62 -16.97
N MET A 394 -7.94 -2.53 -16.15
CA MET A 394 -8.79 -1.34 -16.04
C MET A 394 -9.07 -1.00 -14.58
N VAL A 395 -8.91 0.27 -14.21
CA VAL A 395 -9.28 0.85 -12.91
C VAL A 395 -10.42 1.83 -13.14
N ILE A 396 -11.66 1.44 -12.84
CA ILE A 396 -12.85 2.15 -13.33
C ILE A 396 -13.85 2.49 -12.23
N ASN A 397 -14.27 3.76 -12.15
CA ASN A 397 -15.36 4.22 -11.29
C ASN A 397 -15.17 3.88 -9.81
N ASN A 398 -13.93 3.88 -9.31
CA ASN A 398 -13.65 3.72 -7.89
C ASN A 398 -13.72 5.09 -7.17
N ASN A 399 -14.10 5.07 -5.90
CA ASN A 399 -13.98 6.20 -5.00
C ASN A 399 -12.79 5.96 -4.07
N VAL A 400 -11.76 6.78 -4.16
CA VAL A 400 -10.51 6.67 -3.39
C VAL A 400 -10.32 7.93 -2.56
N GLU A 401 -10.32 7.80 -1.25
CA GLU A 401 -10.40 8.95 -0.34
C GLU A 401 -9.46 8.80 0.87
N ASN A 402 -8.83 9.89 1.31
CA ASN A 402 -8.00 9.92 2.51
C ASN A 402 -6.91 8.82 2.49
N THR A 403 -6.05 8.88 1.47
CA THR A 403 -4.97 7.90 1.28
C THR A 403 -3.62 8.55 1.55
N MET A 404 -2.56 7.75 1.59
CA MET A 404 -1.19 8.22 1.85
C MET A 404 -1.06 8.88 3.23
N LEU A 405 -1.73 8.29 4.22
CA LEU A 405 -1.84 8.85 5.56
C LEU A 405 -0.54 8.70 6.37
N LEU A 406 0.17 7.59 6.20
CA LEU A 406 1.41 7.32 6.92
C LEU A 406 2.63 7.45 6.04
N MET A 407 2.51 7.31 4.72
CA MET A 407 3.63 7.24 3.80
C MET A 407 3.60 8.37 2.75
N SER A 408 4.70 8.54 2.04
CA SER A 408 4.86 9.45 0.90
C SER A 408 5.40 8.67 -0.32
N ASP A 409 5.55 9.34 -1.46
CA ASP A 409 5.99 8.78 -2.75
C ASP A 409 5.08 7.64 -3.25
N GLY A 410 3.84 8.02 -3.54
CA GLY A 410 2.78 7.13 -3.95
C GLY A 410 1.54 7.93 -4.35
N GLY A 411 0.38 7.30 -4.38
CA GLY A 411 -0.85 8.04 -4.68
C GLY A 411 -2.14 7.30 -4.38
N GLY A 412 -3.25 8.00 -4.59
CA GLY A 412 -4.58 7.39 -4.50
C GLY A 412 -4.71 6.23 -5.48
N ILE A 413 -4.33 6.46 -6.74
CA ILE A 413 -4.15 5.43 -7.77
C ILE A 413 -2.69 5.48 -8.25
N TYR A 414 -1.96 4.38 -8.09
CA TYR A 414 -0.53 4.30 -8.36
C TYR A 414 -0.16 3.11 -9.23
N THR A 415 0.78 3.32 -10.15
CA THR A 415 1.39 2.26 -10.95
C THR A 415 2.87 2.58 -11.20
N TYR A 416 3.66 1.55 -11.49
CA TYR A 416 5.11 1.59 -11.64
C TYR A 416 5.55 0.53 -12.64
N HIS A 417 6.49 0.87 -13.52
CA HIS A 417 7.17 -0.03 -14.45
C HIS A 417 6.24 -0.85 -15.36
N SER A 418 5.06 -0.29 -15.64
CA SER A 418 4.01 -0.94 -16.43
C SER A 418 4.04 -0.42 -17.87
N SER A 419 5.00 -0.90 -18.65
CA SER A 419 5.26 -0.43 -20.03
C SER A 419 4.49 -1.17 -21.13
N GLU A 420 3.95 -2.37 -20.85
CA GLU A 420 3.34 -3.24 -21.86
C GLU A 420 1.83 -3.04 -21.96
N GLY A 421 1.32 -3.09 -23.21
CA GLY A 421 -0.10 -3.10 -23.56
C GLY A 421 -0.87 -1.86 -23.11
N ASN A 422 -2.14 -1.79 -23.52
CA ASN A 422 -3.02 -0.68 -23.20
C ASN A 422 -3.63 -0.87 -21.81
N LYS A 423 -3.79 0.23 -21.06
CA LYS A 423 -4.41 0.26 -19.74
C LYS A 423 -5.37 1.43 -19.64
N LEU A 424 -6.37 1.31 -18.76
CA LEU A 424 -7.38 2.33 -18.57
C LEU A 424 -7.52 2.70 -17.09
N ILE A 425 -7.42 3.99 -16.78
CA ILE A 425 -7.86 4.59 -15.51
C ILE A 425 -9.00 5.54 -15.85
N LYS A 426 -10.25 5.17 -15.52
CA LYS A 426 -11.42 5.92 -15.97
C LYS A 426 -12.48 6.18 -14.92
N GLY A 427 -13.00 7.41 -14.87
CA GLY A 427 -14.19 7.72 -14.07
C GLY A 427 -14.00 7.61 -12.56
N ASN A 428 -12.75 7.54 -12.08
CA ASN A 428 -12.47 7.43 -10.65
C ASN A 428 -12.58 8.81 -9.99
N THR A 429 -12.98 8.82 -8.73
CA THR A 429 -12.92 9.98 -7.83
C THR A 429 -11.77 9.75 -6.86
N VAL A 430 -10.82 10.68 -6.82
CA VAL A 430 -9.66 10.61 -5.92
C VAL A 430 -9.55 11.92 -5.12
N ILE A 431 -9.67 11.82 -3.80
CA ILE A 431 -9.72 12.98 -2.91
C ILE A 431 -8.78 12.77 -1.70
N ASN A 432 -8.12 13.82 -1.23
CA ASN A 432 -7.30 13.81 0.01
C ASN A 432 -6.11 12.82 -0.02
N ALA A 433 -5.33 12.80 -1.09
CA ALA A 433 -4.07 12.02 -1.19
C ALA A 433 -2.83 12.92 -1.03
N TYR A 434 -2.58 13.40 0.20
CA TYR A 434 -1.57 14.43 0.47
C TYR A 434 -0.15 13.91 0.73
N GLY A 435 -0.03 12.68 1.21
CA GLY A 435 1.23 12.10 1.69
C GLY A 435 1.65 12.59 3.07
N ASN A 436 2.53 11.83 3.70
CA ASN A 436 3.06 12.10 5.03
C ASN A 436 4.57 11.80 5.11
N ALA A 437 5.37 12.85 5.26
CA ALA A 437 6.82 12.76 5.37
C ALA A 437 7.33 12.70 6.83
N ALA A 438 6.44 12.70 7.83
CA ALA A 438 6.82 12.58 9.24
C ALA A 438 7.67 11.32 9.48
N GLY A 439 8.71 11.44 10.30
CA GLY A 439 9.66 10.36 10.53
C GLY A 439 10.60 10.06 9.35
N SER A 440 10.63 10.91 8.31
CA SER A 440 11.64 10.86 7.25
C SER A 440 12.42 12.18 7.16
N PRO A 441 13.68 12.17 6.69
CA PRO A 441 14.49 13.38 6.51
C PRO A 441 13.97 14.28 5.36
N GLY A 442 13.05 13.77 4.53
CA GLY A 442 12.48 14.50 3.42
C GLY A 442 11.43 15.53 3.89
N LYS A 443 11.49 16.75 3.34
CA LYS A 443 10.57 17.84 3.69
C LYS A 443 9.28 17.89 2.85
N SER A 444 9.13 16.98 1.89
CA SER A 444 7.99 16.96 0.97
C SER A 444 7.13 15.75 1.22
N ASN A 445 5.84 15.98 1.48
CA ASN A 445 4.81 14.94 1.63
C ASN A 445 4.57 14.15 0.32
N GLY A 446 4.93 14.70 -0.84
CA GLY A 446 5.21 13.95 -2.08
C GLY A 446 4.23 12.81 -2.42
N ALA A 447 2.95 13.10 -2.57
CA ALA A 447 1.95 12.13 -3.05
C ALA A 447 1.15 12.71 -4.23
N SER A 448 0.44 11.86 -4.97
CA SER A 448 -0.44 12.31 -6.06
C SER A 448 -1.81 11.63 -6.01
N GLY A 449 -2.82 12.25 -6.62
CA GLY A 449 -4.11 11.59 -6.82
C GLY A 449 -3.97 10.41 -7.78
N ILE A 450 -3.52 10.67 -9.00
CA ILE A 450 -3.15 9.64 -9.99
C ILE A 450 -1.67 9.75 -10.29
N TYR A 451 -0.90 8.70 -10.00
CA TYR A 451 0.54 8.65 -10.23
C TYR A 451 0.90 7.54 -11.20
N LEU A 452 1.27 7.94 -12.43
CA LEU A 452 1.94 7.07 -13.40
C LEU A 452 3.44 7.18 -13.15
N ASP A 453 3.93 6.35 -12.24
CA ASP A 453 5.33 6.34 -11.86
C ASP A 453 6.17 5.58 -12.91
N GLU A 454 7.46 5.91 -12.95
CA GLU A 454 8.53 5.46 -13.84
C GLU A 454 8.15 4.34 -14.83
N LEU A 455 8.30 4.59 -16.14
CA LEU A 455 8.08 3.60 -17.20
C LEU A 455 6.66 2.99 -17.25
N SER A 456 5.69 3.66 -16.64
CA SER A 456 4.27 3.44 -16.93
C SER A 456 3.96 4.05 -18.30
N MET A 457 3.42 3.26 -19.24
CA MET A 457 3.24 3.71 -20.63
C MET A 457 1.95 3.16 -21.21
N ASN A 458 1.42 3.79 -22.25
CA ASN A 458 0.20 3.37 -22.94
C ASN A 458 -1.03 3.33 -22.00
N PHE A 459 -1.12 4.30 -21.10
CA PHE A 459 -2.28 4.52 -20.26
C PHE A 459 -3.26 5.49 -20.91
N LYS A 460 -4.54 5.14 -20.91
CA LYS A 460 -5.61 6.11 -21.05
C LYS A 460 -6.10 6.51 -19.66
N VAL A 461 -5.90 7.78 -19.30
CA VAL A 461 -6.41 8.38 -18.06
C VAL A 461 -7.56 9.31 -18.45
N ASP A 462 -8.78 8.84 -18.27
CA ASP A 462 -9.97 9.44 -18.87
C ASP A 462 -11.06 9.77 -17.84
N SER A 463 -11.60 10.99 -17.85
CA SER A 463 -12.81 11.33 -17.10
C SER A 463 -12.71 11.14 -15.58
N ASN A 464 -11.52 11.26 -14.99
CA ASN A 464 -11.35 11.16 -13.53
C ASN A 464 -11.56 12.52 -12.85
N PHE A 465 -12.03 12.49 -11.61
CA PHE A 465 -12.12 13.67 -10.73
C PHE A 465 -11.04 13.55 -9.65
N VAL A 466 -10.13 14.52 -9.57
CA VAL A 466 -8.99 14.49 -8.65
C VAL A 466 -8.84 15.80 -7.91
N GLU A 467 -9.11 15.80 -6.61
CA GLU A 467 -9.15 17.02 -5.80
C GLU A 467 -8.36 16.85 -4.51
N ASP A 468 -7.83 17.96 -3.99
CA ASP A 468 -7.24 18.00 -2.64
C ASP A 468 -6.14 16.95 -2.42
N CYS A 469 -5.32 16.68 -3.43
CA CYS A 469 -4.16 15.78 -3.33
C CYS A 469 -2.85 16.58 -3.25
N GLY A 470 -1.71 15.88 -3.11
CA GLY A 470 -0.39 16.51 -3.27
C GLY A 470 -0.25 17.09 -4.69
N THR A 471 -0.12 16.22 -5.69
CA THR A 471 -0.31 16.56 -7.11
C THR A 471 -1.59 15.92 -7.63
N GLY A 472 -2.32 16.55 -8.55
CA GLY A 472 -3.50 15.94 -9.18
C GLY A 472 -3.13 14.71 -10.02
N ILE A 473 -2.55 14.95 -11.19
CA ILE A 473 -2.02 13.89 -12.07
C ILE A 473 -0.49 14.05 -12.19
N TYR A 474 0.25 12.99 -11.87
CA TYR A 474 1.70 12.95 -11.98
C TYR A 474 2.16 11.90 -12.98
N LEU A 475 2.89 12.33 -14.00
CA LEU A 475 3.56 11.51 -15.00
C LEU A 475 5.07 11.53 -14.75
N GLN A 476 5.65 10.43 -14.28
CA GLN A 476 7.09 10.29 -14.06
C GLN A 476 7.69 9.33 -15.08
N ASN A 477 8.49 9.85 -16.01
CA ASN A 477 9.09 9.09 -17.12
C ASN A 477 8.05 8.22 -17.87
N SER A 478 6.84 8.76 -18.02
CA SER A 478 5.66 8.15 -18.63
C SER A 478 5.51 8.68 -20.07
N THR A 479 5.18 7.80 -21.02
CA THR A 479 5.04 8.16 -22.44
C THR A 479 3.97 7.31 -23.14
N LYS A 480 3.45 7.80 -24.27
CA LYS A 480 2.36 7.20 -25.06
C LYS A 480 1.04 7.10 -24.30
N ASP A 481 0.87 7.98 -23.31
CA ASP A 481 -0.34 8.05 -22.52
C ASP A 481 -1.31 9.09 -23.11
N THR A 482 -2.61 8.80 -23.01
CA THR A 482 -3.69 9.72 -23.38
C THR A 482 -4.38 10.19 -22.10
N ILE A 483 -4.26 11.47 -21.78
CA ILE A 483 -4.84 12.10 -20.58
C ILE A 483 -5.94 13.05 -21.03
N THR A 484 -7.20 12.70 -20.79
CA THR A 484 -8.33 13.46 -21.34
C THR A 484 -9.56 13.48 -20.42
N ASN A 485 -10.37 14.53 -20.52
CA ASN A 485 -11.63 14.69 -19.79
C ASN A 485 -11.50 14.68 -18.26
N ASN A 486 -10.29 14.75 -17.70
CA ASN A 486 -10.10 14.75 -16.25
C ASN A 486 -10.38 16.14 -15.68
N VAL A 487 -10.95 16.19 -14.48
CA VAL A 487 -11.12 17.40 -13.71
C VAL A 487 -10.16 17.34 -12.53
N THR A 488 -9.34 18.37 -12.35
CA THR A 488 -8.49 18.49 -11.16
C THR A 488 -8.64 19.87 -10.52
N GLY A 489 -8.50 19.94 -9.20
CA GLY A 489 -8.50 21.22 -8.47
C GLY A 489 -8.02 21.05 -7.03
N GLY A 490 -7.72 22.16 -6.34
CA GLY A 490 -7.38 22.15 -4.91
C GLY A 490 -6.05 21.47 -4.57
N ASN A 491 -5.28 21.00 -5.56
CA ASN A 491 -4.09 20.21 -5.30
C ASN A 491 -2.96 21.10 -4.70
N ARG A 492 -2.17 20.52 -3.79
CA ARG A 492 -1.19 21.25 -2.97
C ARG A 492 -0.01 21.76 -3.79
N ASP A 493 0.54 20.90 -4.65
CA ASP A 493 1.75 21.16 -5.42
C ASP A 493 1.41 21.60 -6.86
N TYR A 494 0.73 20.75 -7.64
CA TYR A 494 0.37 21.01 -9.03
C TYR A 494 -0.92 20.27 -9.41
N GLU A 495 -1.63 20.79 -10.40
CA GLU A 495 -2.76 20.10 -11.04
C GLU A 495 -2.29 19.00 -11.99
N LEU A 496 -1.22 19.28 -12.74
CA LEU A 496 -0.52 18.33 -13.58
C LEU A 496 1.00 18.51 -13.43
N HIS A 497 1.68 17.42 -13.10
CA HIS A 497 3.14 17.35 -13.07
C HIS A 497 3.62 16.37 -14.12
N PHE A 498 4.55 16.82 -14.95
CA PHE A 498 5.24 16.03 -15.93
C PHE A 498 6.72 16.01 -15.60
N ASN A 499 7.27 14.85 -15.28
CA ASN A 499 8.68 14.68 -14.97
C ASN A 499 9.35 13.73 -15.96
N SER A 500 10.04 14.30 -16.94
CA SER A 500 10.94 13.58 -17.84
C SER A 500 12.35 14.15 -17.79
N ALA A 501 12.79 14.65 -16.63
CA ALA A 501 14.16 15.14 -16.46
C ALA A 501 14.72 15.15 -15.05
N GLY A 502 13.86 14.98 -14.05
CA GLY A 502 14.30 14.83 -12.67
C GLY A 502 14.90 13.44 -12.49
N MET A 503 16.02 13.38 -11.75
CA MET A 503 16.54 12.20 -11.03
C MET A 503 15.99 10.89 -11.57
N ILE A 504 16.34 10.61 -12.82
CA ILE A 504 16.00 9.34 -13.41
C ILE A 504 16.70 8.33 -12.53
N LEU A 505 16.02 7.21 -12.28
CA LEU A 505 16.51 5.99 -11.68
C LEU A 505 16.16 5.90 -10.20
N ASN A 506 15.11 5.11 -9.94
CA ASN A 506 14.87 4.41 -8.68
C ASN A 506 14.48 5.35 -7.53
N GLY A 507 13.17 5.59 -7.37
CA GLY A 507 12.53 6.38 -6.30
C GLY A 507 13.46 6.66 -5.12
N GLY A 508 14.09 7.84 -5.12
CA GLY A 508 15.06 8.29 -4.10
C GLY A 508 16.32 7.46 -3.80
N ARG A 509 16.51 6.24 -4.32
CA ARG A 509 17.71 5.40 -4.12
C ARG A 509 18.93 5.91 -4.88
N LEU A 510 18.73 6.63 -6.00
CA LEU A 510 19.80 7.32 -6.73
C LEU A 510 19.64 8.83 -6.70
N ASN A 511 19.03 9.34 -5.63
CA ASN A 511 19.12 10.75 -5.33
C ASN A 511 20.57 11.05 -4.91
N PRO A 512 21.29 11.95 -5.60
CA PRO A 512 22.63 12.35 -5.17
C PRO A 512 22.62 13.12 -3.84
N SER A 513 21.43 13.51 -3.36
CA SER A 513 21.21 14.02 -2.00
C SER A 513 21.17 12.90 -0.95
N ASN A 514 20.86 11.67 -1.36
CA ASN A 514 20.70 10.49 -0.49
C ASN A 514 21.86 9.49 -0.61
N ASP A 515 22.69 9.59 -1.66
CA ASP A 515 23.89 8.78 -1.86
C ASP A 515 25.10 9.68 -2.21
N PRO A 516 25.99 9.97 -1.24
CA PRO A 516 27.21 10.75 -1.46
C PRO A 516 28.21 10.11 -2.44
N ALA A 517 28.08 8.80 -2.70
CA ALA A 517 28.94 8.06 -3.63
C ALA A 517 28.42 8.08 -5.08
N PHE A 518 27.25 8.70 -5.34
CA PHE A 518 26.73 8.86 -6.68
C PHE A 518 27.60 9.84 -7.50
N ASP A 519 28.51 9.28 -8.27
CA ASP A 519 29.25 9.97 -9.31
C ASP A 519 28.69 9.63 -10.72
N PRO A 520 28.07 10.59 -11.43
CA PRO A 520 27.59 10.38 -12.80
C PRO A 520 28.72 10.21 -13.84
N GLU A 521 29.99 10.45 -13.46
CA GLU A 521 31.14 10.30 -14.38
C GLU A 521 31.69 8.88 -14.46
N THR A 522 31.49 8.04 -13.44
CA THR A 522 32.03 6.66 -13.43
C THR A 522 31.13 5.62 -14.08
N LEU A 523 29.90 5.96 -14.50
CA LEU A 523 28.89 5.07 -15.13
C LEU A 523 28.55 3.78 -14.33
N SER A 524 29.26 3.48 -13.23
CA SER A 524 29.08 2.30 -12.38
C SER A 524 27.86 2.39 -11.46
N ASN A 525 27.23 3.57 -11.36
CA ASN A 525 26.12 3.86 -10.44
C ASN A 525 24.76 4.06 -11.14
N ILE A 526 24.69 3.94 -12.47
CA ILE A 526 23.40 3.73 -13.16
C ILE A 526 23.04 2.26 -12.88
N PRO A 527 21.80 1.92 -12.43
CA PRO A 527 21.44 0.53 -12.25
C PRO A 527 21.72 -0.23 -13.56
N PRO A 528 22.19 -1.48 -13.50
CA PRO A 528 22.58 -2.24 -14.69
C PRO A 528 21.50 -2.28 -15.80
N ASP A 529 20.25 -2.11 -15.40
CA ASP A 529 19.09 -2.11 -16.28
C ASP A 529 18.84 -0.77 -16.97
N TYR A 530 19.59 0.29 -16.70
CA TYR A 530 19.39 1.58 -17.37
C TYR A 530 20.63 2.02 -18.15
N ILE A 531 20.40 2.66 -19.30
CA ILE A 531 21.46 3.22 -20.15
C ILE A 531 20.97 4.58 -20.66
N PHE A 532 21.73 5.64 -20.41
CA PHE A 532 21.45 6.93 -21.04
C PHE A 532 22.12 6.99 -22.42
N ASP A 533 21.31 7.03 -23.48
CA ASP A 533 21.78 7.26 -24.84
C ASP A 533 22.14 8.73 -25.03
N ARG A 534 23.44 9.03 -25.01
CA ARG A 534 23.97 10.39 -25.11
C ARG A 534 23.72 11.01 -26.48
N GLN A 535 23.66 10.20 -27.54
CA GLN A 535 23.48 10.68 -28.91
C GLN A 535 22.02 11.07 -29.13
N ASN A 536 21.10 10.21 -28.70
CA ASN A 536 19.67 10.40 -28.95
C ASN A 536 18.94 11.13 -27.80
N ARG A 537 19.62 11.40 -26.68
CA ARG A 537 19.04 11.97 -25.45
C ARG A 537 17.83 11.17 -24.98
N THR A 538 17.98 9.85 -24.94
CA THR A 538 16.92 8.91 -24.52
C THR A 538 17.40 8.04 -23.37
N ILE A 539 16.51 7.65 -22.47
CA ILE A 539 16.82 6.60 -21.50
C ILE A 539 16.39 5.27 -22.06
N LYS A 540 17.30 4.30 -22.02
CA LYS A 540 17.02 2.89 -22.28
C LYS A 540 16.86 2.21 -20.94
N TYR A 541 15.82 1.43 -20.79
CA TYR A 541 15.64 0.49 -19.71
C TYR A 541 15.63 -0.93 -20.26
N LYS A 542 16.54 -1.78 -19.79
CA LYS A 542 16.62 -3.19 -20.13
C LYS A 542 15.58 -3.95 -19.29
N LYS A 543 14.47 -4.34 -19.92
CA LYS A 543 13.45 -5.21 -19.34
C LYS A 543 13.42 -6.53 -20.11
N ASN A 544 13.58 -7.67 -19.44
CA ASN A 544 13.48 -9.00 -20.05
C ASN A 544 14.36 -9.15 -21.33
N ASN A 545 15.62 -8.70 -21.28
CA ASN A 545 16.55 -8.66 -22.42
C ASN A 545 16.14 -7.77 -23.61
N LYS A 546 15.12 -6.92 -23.47
CA LYS A 546 14.72 -5.89 -24.45
C LYS A 546 14.97 -4.49 -23.89
N PHE A 547 15.26 -3.53 -24.77
CA PHE A 547 15.39 -2.13 -24.37
C PHE A 547 14.09 -1.36 -24.59
N VAL A 548 13.61 -0.69 -23.55
CA VAL A 548 12.50 0.27 -23.58
C VAL A 548 13.10 1.67 -23.62
N TYR A 549 12.73 2.45 -24.63
CA TYR A 549 13.22 3.82 -24.80
C TYR A 549 12.20 4.81 -24.26
N VAL A 550 12.67 5.78 -23.48
CA VAL A 550 11.87 6.92 -23.01
C VAL A 550 12.47 8.21 -23.53
N GLU A 551 11.66 8.89 -24.33
CA GLU A 551 11.86 10.28 -24.71
C GLU A 551 10.92 11.16 -23.88
N PRO A 552 11.30 12.40 -23.55
CA PRO A 552 10.38 13.33 -22.92
C PRO A 552 9.21 13.61 -23.84
N GLY A 553 7.99 13.57 -23.31
CA GLY A 553 6.77 13.79 -24.08
C GLY A 553 6.24 12.51 -24.73
N GLY A 554 5.64 12.65 -25.91
CA GLY A 554 4.96 11.54 -26.60
C GLY A 554 3.63 11.14 -25.94
N ASN A 555 3.07 12.02 -25.12
CA ASN A 555 1.74 11.87 -24.53
C ASN A 555 0.74 12.75 -25.30
N GLU A 556 -0.54 12.45 -25.15
CA GLU A 556 -1.65 13.24 -25.68
C GLU A 556 -2.49 13.76 -24.51
N ILE A 557 -2.38 15.05 -24.18
CA ILE A 557 -3.09 15.69 -23.06
C ILE A 557 -4.04 16.75 -23.61
N ASN A 558 -5.32 16.40 -23.67
CA ASN A 558 -6.32 17.23 -24.34
C ASN A 558 -7.69 17.11 -23.66
N ASN A 559 -8.50 18.17 -23.74
CA ASN A 559 -9.85 18.24 -23.22
C ASN A 559 -9.96 17.97 -21.71
N ASN A 560 -8.97 18.39 -20.91
CA ASN A 560 -9.05 18.32 -19.45
C ASN A 560 -9.60 19.63 -18.87
N ARG A 561 -9.87 19.59 -17.57
CA ARG A 561 -10.24 20.75 -16.77
C ARG A 561 -9.33 20.83 -15.55
N PHE A 562 -8.12 21.35 -15.75
CA PHE A 562 -7.20 21.70 -14.67
C PHE A 562 -7.63 23.05 -14.09
N ASN A 563 -8.19 23.07 -12.88
CA ASN A 563 -8.65 24.30 -12.24
C ASN A 563 -7.48 24.94 -11.45
N PRO A 564 -6.93 26.08 -11.91
CA PRO A 564 -5.77 26.69 -11.29
C PRO A 564 -6.09 27.39 -9.96
N ASP A 565 -5.16 27.31 -9.02
CA ASP A 565 -5.09 28.14 -7.81
C ASP A 565 -4.21 29.37 -8.08
N PRO A 566 -4.71 30.62 -7.90
CA PRO A 566 -3.95 31.83 -8.19
C PRO A 566 -2.71 32.02 -7.29
N ASN A 567 -2.57 31.25 -6.22
CA ASN A 567 -1.44 31.33 -5.30
C ASN A 567 -0.33 30.30 -5.60
N LYS A 568 -0.56 29.39 -6.56
CA LYS A 568 0.34 28.25 -6.82
C LYS A 568 0.72 28.14 -8.29
N TYR A 569 1.69 27.29 -8.59
CA TYR A 569 1.94 26.84 -9.96
C TYR A 569 0.95 25.74 -10.31
N THR A 570 0.23 25.91 -11.41
CA THR A 570 -0.75 24.92 -11.90
C THR A 570 -0.05 23.72 -12.53
N PHE A 571 1.01 24.00 -13.30
CA PHE A 571 1.71 23.00 -14.10
C PHE A 571 3.19 22.95 -13.75
N CYS A 572 3.75 21.75 -13.66
CA CYS A 572 5.20 21.52 -13.59
C CYS A 572 5.66 20.67 -14.76
N PHE A 573 6.59 21.19 -15.56
CA PHE A 573 7.23 20.45 -16.65
C PHE A 573 8.72 20.32 -16.38
N ARG A 574 9.19 19.10 -16.14
CA ARG A 574 10.62 18.79 -16.07
C ARG A 574 11.04 18.07 -17.34
N THR A 575 12.04 18.62 -18.04
CA THR A 575 12.46 18.11 -19.34
C THR A 575 13.96 18.28 -19.58
N TRP A 576 14.56 17.35 -20.33
CA TRP A 576 15.92 17.49 -20.87
C TRP A 576 15.91 17.98 -22.33
N ARG A 577 14.72 18.31 -22.87
CA ARG A 577 14.57 18.95 -24.18
C ARG A 577 14.93 20.43 -24.13
N HIS A 578 15.22 20.99 -25.30
CA HIS A 578 15.34 22.43 -25.47
C HIS A 578 14.02 23.13 -25.08
N ILE A 579 14.12 24.22 -24.34
CA ILE A 579 12.94 24.97 -23.90
C ILE A 579 12.71 26.05 -24.95
N ASN A 580 11.67 25.87 -25.77
CA ASN A 580 11.26 26.77 -26.85
C ASN A 580 9.73 26.93 -26.84
N ASN A 581 9.18 27.71 -27.77
CA ASN A 581 7.73 28.00 -27.81
C ASN A 581 6.84 26.77 -28.05
N ASN A 582 7.37 25.67 -28.58
CA ASN A 582 6.66 24.41 -28.81
C ASN A 582 6.74 23.46 -27.61
N ILE A 583 7.41 23.82 -26.50
CA ILE A 583 7.68 22.87 -25.41
C ILE A 583 6.41 22.21 -24.86
N PHE A 584 5.29 22.94 -24.79
CA PHE A 584 4.03 22.36 -24.32
C PHE A 584 3.49 21.32 -25.32
N LYS A 585 3.45 21.63 -26.61
CA LYS A 585 3.10 20.68 -27.67
C LYS A 585 4.04 19.47 -27.66
N ASP A 586 5.34 19.69 -27.57
CA ASP A 586 6.34 18.63 -27.60
C ASP A 586 6.20 17.64 -26.44
N MET A 587 5.77 18.14 -25.26
CA MET A 587 5.61 17.34 -24.05
C MET A 587 4.21 16.72 -23.92
N THR A 588 3.19 17.36 -24.49
CA THR A 588 1.77 17.03 -24.27
C THR A 588 1.02 16.57 -25.51
N GLY A 589 1.63 16.67 -26.70
CA GLY A 589 0.99 16.37 -27.98
C GLY A 589 -0.10 17.39 -28.40
N CYS A 590 -0.38 18.40 -27.59
CA CYS A 590 -1.48 19.34 -27.81
C CYS A 590 -0.96 20.71 -28.30
N GLU A 591 -1.40 21.15 -29.50
CA GLU A 591 -1.02 22.45 -30.09
C GLU A 591 -1.38 23.62 -29.17
N ASP A 592 -2.65 23.69 -28.74
CA ASP A 592 -3.19 24.74 -27.89
C ASP A 592 -3.40 24.23 -26.45
N PHE A 593 -2.35 23.65 -25.85
CA PHE A 593 -2.40 22.97 -24.55
C PHE A 593 -3.24 23.70 -23.49
N PHE A 594 -3.05 25.00 -23.29
CA PHE A 594 -3.77 25.74 -22.26
C PHE A 594 -5.26 25.90 -22.58
N LYS A 595 -5.62 26.32 -23.80
CA LYS A 595 -7.04 26.50 -24.20
C LYS A 595 -7.81 25.18 -24.14
N SER A 596 -7.15 24.09 -24.46
CA SER A 596 -7.74 22.75 -24.44
C SER A 596 -7.88 22.13 -23.05
N ASN A 597 -7.17 22.65 -22.03
CA ASN A 597 -7.08 21.96 -20.74
C ASN A 597 -7.35 22.85 -19.51
N VAL A 598 -7.50 24.17 -19.68
CA VAL A 598 -7.79 25.13 -18.61
C VAL A 598 -9.09 25.87 -18.94
N PRO A 599 -10.05 25.99 -18.00
CA PRO A 599 -11.24 26.81 -18.21
C PRO A 599 -10.87 28.24 -18.63
N GLU A 600 -11.53 28.78 -19.65
CA GLU A 600 -11.26 30.13 -20.16
C GLU A 600 -11.30 31.20 -19.06
N ARG A 601 -12.33 31.13 -18.20
CA ARG A 601 -12.50 32.04 -17.04
C ARG A 601 -11.39 31.97 -15.99
N ALA A 602 -10.56 30.92 -16.02
CA ALA A 602 -9.50 30.68 -15.05
C ALA A 602 -8.09 30.80 -15.67
N MET A 603 -8.00 31.10 -16.96
CA MET A 603 -6.73 31.16 -17.70
C MET A 603 -5.72 32.12 -17.05
N THR A 604 -6.18 33.28 -16.60
CA THR A 604 -5.35 34.33 -15.96
C THR A 604 -4.86 33.95 -14.56
N ALA A 605 -5.37 32.88 -13.96
CA ALA A 605 -4.84 32.31 -12.72
C ALA A 605 -3.80 31.20 -12.98
N ALA A 606 -3.80 30.60 -14.18
CA ALA A 606 -2.92 29.50 -14.52
C ALA A 606 -1.44 29.92 -14.53
N SER A 607 -0.59 29.04 -14.00
CA SER A 607 0.85 29.29 -13.86
C SER A 607 1.67 28.07 -14.18
N VAL A 608 2.85 28.28 -14.74
CA VAL A 608 3.72 27.20 -15.23
C VAL A 608 5.11 27.31 -14.61
N TYR A 609 5.59 26.18 -14.13
CA TYR A 609 6.97 25.99 -13.72
C TYR A 609 7.67 25.01 -14.67
N ILE A 610 8.67 25.47 -15.43
CA ILE A 610 9.50 24.63 -16.30
C ILE A 610 10.89 24.47 -15.68
N ILE A 611 11.35 23.23 -15.59
CA ILE A 611 12.69 22.86 -15.13
C ILE A 611 13.40 22.10 -16.24
N GLY A 612 14.45 22.72 -16.79
CA GLY A 612 15.40 22.10 -17.72
C GLY A 612 16.59 21.51 -16.99
N GLY A 613 16.95 20.25 -17.27
CA GLY A 613 18.15 19.62 -16.70
C GLY A 613 18.63 18.39 -17.46
N ASN A 614 19.91 18.03 -17.31
CA ASN A 614 20.52 16.82 -17.88
C ASN A 614 21.10 15.94 -16.74
N VAL A 615 20.92 14.62 -16.86
CA VAL A 615 21.41 13.58 -15.93
C VAL A 615 22.91 13.69 -15.64
N LYS A 616 23.69 14.10 -16.64
CA LYS A 616 25.15 14.16 -16.59
C LYS A 616 25.74 15.17 -15.60
N ASP A 617 25.08 16.31 -15.41
CA ASP A 617 25.71 17.48 -14.79
C ASP A 617 25.06 17.88 -13.48
N MET A 618 24.19 17.02 -12.94
CA MET A 618 23.61 17.25 -11.64
C MET A 618 24.70 17.37 -10.57
N SER A 619 25.83 16.66 -10.61
CA SER A 619 26.90 16.78 -9.60
C SER A 619 27.73 18.09 -9.64
N LYS A 620 27.67 18.90 -10.71
CA LYS A 620 28.55 20.06 -10.90
C LYS A 620 27.90 21.37 -10.43
N LYS A 621 28.29 21.85 -9.24
CA LYS A 621 27.92 23.21 -8.78
C LYS A 621 28.48 24.26 -9.76
N GLY A 622 27.61 25.13 -10.27
CA GLY A 622 28.01 26.44 -10.79
C GLY A 622 28.52 26.52 -12.23
N LYS A 623 28.19 25.59 -13.13
CA LYS A 623 28.45 25.78 -14.58
C LYS A 623 27.16 25.75 -15.39
N ASN A 624 27.06 26.69 -16.35
CA ASN A 624 25.98 26.75 -17.32
C ASN A 624 25.82 25.40 -18.04
N PHE A 625 24.57 25.04 -18.34
CA PHE A 625 24.24 23.84 -19.10
C PHE A 625 24.70 24.06 -20.53
N ASP A 626 25.85 23.52 -20.93
CA ASP A 626 26.42 23.79 -22.25
C ASP A 626 25.52 23.33 -23.42
N ASN A 627 24.42 22.60 -23.18
CA ASN A 627 23.59 21.99 -24.22
C ASN A 627 22.06 22.11 -24.08
N ILE A 628 21.48 22.74 -23.04
CA ILE A 628 20.03 23.05 -22.99
C ILE A 628 19.83 24.54 -23.31
N LYS A 629 19.49 24.84 -24.56
CA LYS A 629 19.08 26.18 -24.98
C LYS A 629 17.68 26.52 -24.48
N ASN A 630 17.53 27.74 -23.96
CA ASN A 630 16.24 28.39 -23.74
C ASN A 630 16.03 29.48 -24.79
N THR A 631 15.06 29.29 -25.67
CA THR A 631 14.60 30.29 -26.65
C THR A 631 13.12 30.60 -26.46
N PHE A 632 12.59 30.33 -25.27
CA PHE A 632 11.19 30.52 -24.91
C PHE A 632 10.84 32.00 -24.84
N ASP A 633 9.87 32.42 -25.64
CA ASP A 633 9.31 33.76 -25.65
C ASP A 633 8.08 33.79 -24.74
N LYS A 634 8.23 34.37 -23.55
CA LYS A 634 7.14 34.48 -22.56
C LYS A 634 5.98 35.36 -23.05
N THR A 635 6.20 36.26 -24.00
CA THR A 635 5.16 37.20 -24.46
C THR A 635 4.02 36.49 -25.19
N LYS A 636 4.32 35.36 -25.85
CA LYS A 636 3.33 34.48 -26.50
C LYS A 636 2.36 33.81 -25.54
N PHE A 637 2.68 33.84 -24.24
CA PHE A 637 1.90 33.23 -23.17
C PHE A 637 1.52 34.26 -22.09
N SER A 638 1.42 35.54 -22.48
CA SER A 638 1.05 36.66 -21.61
C SER A 638 -0.36 36.54 -20.98
N PHE A 639 -1.19 35.65 -21.51
CA PHE A 639 -2.51 35.31 -20.94
C PHE A 639 -2.42 34.46 -19.66
N LEU A 640 -1.25 33.90 -19.34
CA LEU A 640 -0.99 33.18 -18.09
C LEU A 640 -0.53 34.14 -17.00
N ARG A 641 -0.84 33.81 -15.74
CA ARG A 641 -0.41 34.60 -14.57
C ARG A 641 1.11 34.71 -14.47
N LYS A 642 1.79 33.56 -14.59
CA LYS A 642 3.23 33.45 -14.34
C LYS A 642 3.83 32.26 -15.08
N ILE A 643 5.00 32.49 -15.68
CA ILE A 643 5.85 31.44 -16.23
C ILE A 643 7.24 31.59 -15.64
N PHE A 644 7.66 30.56 -14.92
CA PHE A 644 9.00 30.48 -14.39
C PHE A 644 9.75 29.35 -15.09
N ILE A 645 10.98 29.65 -15.53
CA ILE A 645 11.84 28.72 -16.24
C ILE A 645 13.16 28.67 -15.49
N PHE A 646 13.58 27.46 -15.14
CA PHE A 646 14.85 27.20 -14.49
C PHE A 646 15.66 26.19 -15.29
N ILE A 647 16.94 26.47 -15.51
CA ILE A 647 17.90 25.54 -16.09
C ILE A 647 19.07 25.46 -15.10
N GLY A 648 19.21 24.38 -14.33
CA GLY A 648 19.99 24.42 -13.09
C GLY A 648 20.07 23.11 -12.26
N ARG A 649 21.09 22.99 -11.39
CA ARG A 649 20.99 22.25 -10.11
C ARG A 649 20.92 23.27 -8.97
N GLY A 650 19.98 23.11 -8.04
CA GLY A 650 19.84 23.95 -6.83
C GLY A 650 18.39 23.95 -6.32
N GLN A 651 18.20 24.09 -5.01
CA GLN A 651 16.91 23.97 -4.29
C GLN A 651 15.75 24.68 -5.00
N LYS A 652 14.51 24.19 -4.78
CA LYS A 652 13.29 25.01 -4.96
C LYS A 652 13.69 26.44 -4.56
N PRO A 653 13.57 27.47 -5.44
CA PRO A 653 13.64 28.83 -4.94
C PRO A 653 12.62 28.87 -3.80
N ASP A 654 13.07 29.33 -2.62
CA ASP A 654 12.25 29.38 -1.42
C ASP A 654 10.91 30.00 -1.85
N ILE A 655 9.85 29.19 -1.89
CA ILE A 655 8.50 29.67 -2.21
C ILE A 655 8.01 30.34 -0.93
N LYS A 656 8.75 31.35 -0.46
CA LYS A 656 8.19 32.35 0.41
C LYS A 656 7.38 33.27 -0.49
N GLN A 657 6.11 33.36 -0.12
CA GLN A 657 5.04 34.12 -0.75
C GLN A 657 5.49 35.48 -1.26
#